data_AF-T0LEW7-F1
#
_entry.id   AF-T0LEW7-F1
#
_cell.length_a   1.000
_cell.length_b   1.000
_cell.length_c   1.000
_cell.angle_alpha   90.00
_cell.angle_beta   90.00
_cell.angle_gamma   90.00
#
_symmetry.space_group_name_H-M   'P 1'
#
loop_
_entity.id
_entity.type
_entity.pdbx_description
1 polymer ?
#
loop_
_entity_poly.entity_id
_entity_poly.type
_entity_poly.pdbx_seq_one_letter_code
_entity_poly.pdbx_strand_id
1 'polypeptide(L)'
;MSTLTAATTSVAPTPTPTGDRAPSQGGIFEGMNPSVYNPADPIIMFIIQATIVITLTRLLYWPLSKIREPRVIAEVIAGILLGPSVLGRIPGFTAAIFPPNSMPPFRLAANIGLVLFLFLVGLEINLSYLLSNWRTAISVATLDMAIPFGLGVAVAWGLYNEFHNEPGIAPISFGVFALFIGVAMAITAFPVLCRILTSLKLLNTTVGVIVLTSGIANDVVGWVLLALCVTLVNSGAGVTAVYILLVSIGFALFLGFAVRPAFIWVLRRTKSLENGPTQGVVALTLLLVLASAFFTSIIGVHSIFGAFMVGLMCPHEGGFAIKLTEKIEDLISTLFVPLFFALSGINTNLGLLDSGRTWGYVVAIIFVAFFSKVIGGTAGARMNGLVWRESFTIGTLMSCKGLVELIVLNIGLQAKILSTRTFTMFVVMALVTTFATSPLVMWLYPPSYQQKLDLWKRGKINWDGTPIVHHGADGEDEDDQKEVASKLLVYLRTDGLSSLLSTISMFTSGQSSASSKSSSAAIHGHRSGEKGLVDHAALAPGEDTPYQELLQIHGCRLVGLSERNSSVMKVSEIEDYAGHDPIIKAFGTSANNTTRDVVISGQIAVVPEDSFADTLATQANKLSSDLILVPWSETGTISELPSFYSATTRGDPITSGDFPNLMSNIFNEARHISAVATFIDSTLFDKSEPGVRKPRQLQRHVSGVSLSELQDPSAARFFSAERRGKKTVRVLYTGAEDDLFAVKLGIQLAQNENLEVTIVEAADPDASVNMKYARIKANVPNALVHRITYRQIDITKDATTPAIVSEFLALQNDDDRATTFIIGRAASASQPTSIELDGSSSVIDPRKTLGSTASEVISEIKKRSLSNASLMIVQGKHQTRDNRALQRKPSVYSHTSKD
;
A
#
# COMPACT_ATOMS: atom_id res chain seq x y z
N MET A 1 7.05 70.09 -18.34
CA MET A 1 7.57 70.52 -17.03
C MET A 1 7.61 69.31 -16.11
N SER A 2 8.59 69.25 -15.20
CA SER A 2 8.99 68.16 -14.29
C SER A 2 9.74 66.97 -14.92
N THR A 3 11.04 67.19 -15.04
CA THR A 3 12.17 66.26 -15.13
C THR A 3 12.18 65.20 -14.01
N LEU A 4 12.42 63.93 -14.37
CA LEU A 4 12.93 62.91 -13.47
C LEU A 4 14.18 62.28 -14.10
N THR A 5 15.28 62.55 -13.43
CA THR A 5 16.68 62.30 -13.73
C THR A 5 16.99 60.81 -13.82
N ALA A 6 17.60 60.40 -14.94
CA ALA A 6 18.32 59.14 -15.04
C ALA A 6 19.56 59.20 -14.15
N ALA A 7 19.59 58.39 -13.08
CA ALA A 7 20.78 58.18 -12.28
C ALA A 7 21.71 57.22 -13.03
N THR A 8 22.60 57.77 -13.85
CA THR A 8 23.83 57.08 -14.27
C THR A 8 24.76 56.97 -13.07
N THR A 9 24.80 55.80 -12.43
CA THR A 9 25.87 55.46 -11.50
C THR A 9 27.15 55.22 -12.30
N SER A 10 28.02 56.22 -12.31
CA SER A 10 29.40 56.12 -12.79
C SER A 10 30.15 55.09 -11.94
N VAL A 11 30.45 53.94 -12.54
CA VAL A 11 31.41 52.97 -11.99
C VAL A 11 32.79 53.61 -12.05
N ALA A 12 33.39 53.90 -10.90
CA ALA A 12 34.78 54.30 -10.81
C ALA A 12 35.68 53.17 -11.36
N PRO A 13 36.78 53.47 -12.07
CA PRO A 13 37.68 52.43 -12.56
C PRO A 13 38.36 51.76 -11.36
N THR A 14 38.08 50.47 -11.18
CA THR A 14 38.77 49.60 -10.23
C THR A 14 40.26 49.58 -10.59
N PRO A 15 41.19 49.69 -9.62
CA PRO A 15 42.62 49.59 -9.91
C PRO A 15 42.93 48.23 -10.55
N THR A 16 43.73 48.25 -11.60
CA THR A 16 44.30 47.07 -12.27
C THR A 16 44.96 46.17 -11.23
N PRO A 17 44.63 44.87 -11.16
CA PRO A 17 45.31 43.96 -10.24
C PRO A 17 46.72 43.70 -10.78
N THR A 18 47.71 44.36 -10.19
CA THR A 18 49.08 43.84 -10.18
C THR A 18 49.12 42.67 -9.20
N GLY A 19 49.07 41.44 -9.70
CA GLY A 19 49.33 40.25 -8.89
C GLY A 19 48.76 38.96 -9.48
N ASP A 20 49.56 37.89 -9.43
CA ASP A 20 49.24 36.49 -9.73
C ASP A 20 48.00 35.99 -8.96
N ARG A 21 46.80 36.41 -9.38
CA ARG A 21 45.55 35.91 -8.82
C ARG A 21 44.65 35.44 -9.94
N ALA A 22 44.18 34.19 -9.82
CA ALA A 22 43.15 33.65 -10.70
C ALA A 22 41.94 34.60 -10.71
N PRO A 23 41.21 34.71 -11.84
CA PRO A 23 40.03 35.55 -11.94
C PRO A 23 39.08 35.25 -10.77
N SER A 24 38.61 36.31 -10.11
CA SER A 24 37.77 36.23 -8.92
C SER A 24 36.53 35.37 -9.19
N GLN A 25 36.45 34.19 -8.57
CA GLN A 25 35.21 33.40 -8.46
C GLN A 25 34.31 33.96 -7.33
N GLY A 26 34.29 35.29 -7.20
CA GLY A 26 33.87 35.99 -6.00
C GLY A 26 32.44 35.70 -5.58
N GLY A 27 32.28 35.23 -4.34
CA GLY A 27 30.98 35.13 -3.69
C GLY A 27 30.49 36.49 -3.18
N ILE A 28 29.43 36.47 -2.37
CA ILE A 28 28.78 37.67 -1.79
C ILE A 28 29.79 38.60 -1.09
N PHE A 29 30.84 38.05 -0.49
CA PHE A 29 31.89 38.80 0.22
C PHE A 29 32.81 39.62 -0.69
N GLU A 30 32.80 39.37 -2.01
CA GLU A 30 33.52 40.17 -3.02
C GLU A 30 32.59 41.17 -3.74
N GLY A 31 31.36 41.36 -3.23
CA GLY A 31 30.38 42.31 -3.76
C GLY A 31 29.55 41.79 -4.94
N MET A 32 29.71 40.51 -5.31
CA MET A 32 28.94 39.87 -6.38
C MET A 32 27.52 39.53 -5.90
N ASN A 33 26.51 39.85 -6.72
CA ASN A 33 25.13 39.47 -6.44
C ASN A 33 24.85 38.06 -7.00
N PRO A 34 24.55 37.05 -6.15
CA PRO A 34 24.32 35.67 -6.58
C PRO A 34 23.06 35.49 -7.44
N SER A 35 22.14 36.45 -7.46
CA SER A 35 20.94 36.41 -8.30
C SER A 35 21.20 36.94 -9.73
N VAL A 36 22.41 37.39 -10.05
CA VAL A 36 22.76 37.79 -11.41
C VAL A 36 23.23 36.56 -12.17
N TYR A 37 22.57 36.25 -13.30
CA TYR A 37 22.91 35.09 -14.10
C TYR A 37 24.31 35.24 -14.73
N ASN A 38 25.21 34.30 -14.42
CA ASN A 38 26.50 34.16 -15.06
C ASN A 38 26.46 32.99 -16.06
N PRO A 39 26.61 33.24 -17.39
CA PRO A 39 26.64 32.17 -18.38
C PRO A 39 27.80 31.18 -18.20
N ALA A 40 28.92 31.59 -17.61
CA ALA A 40 30.06 30.73 -17.36
C ALA A 40 29.86 29.82 -16.13
N ASP A 41 28.99 30.22 -15.21
CA ASP A 41 28.65 29.46 -14.01
C ASP A 41 27.14 29.52 -13.73
N PRO A 42 26.32 28.74 -14.47
CA PRO A 42 24.86 28.78 -14.34
C PRO A 42 24.34 28.12 -13.06
N ILE A 43 25.20 27.49 -12.26
CA ILE A 43 24.77 26.60 -11.16
C ILE A 43 24.08 27.36 -10.03
N ILE A 44 24.55 28.56 -9.68
CA ILE A 44 24.01 29.36 -8.58
C ILE A 44 22.55 29.73 -8.87
N MET A 45 22.28 30.24 -10.06
CA MET A 45 20.93 30.58 -10.50
C MET A 45 20.03 29.34 -10.54
N PHE A 46 20.52 28.22 -11.06
CA PHE A 46 19.76 26.98 -11.09
C PHE A 46 19.38 26.48 -9.69
N ILE A 47 20.30 26.56 -8.72
CA ILE A 47 20.05 26.20 -7.32
C ILE A 47 18.97 27.11 -6.71
N ILE A 48 19.03 28.42 -6.97
CA ILE A 48 18.01 29.38 -6.52
C ILE A 48 16.64 28.99 -7.10
N GLN A 49 16.55 28.78 -8.41
CA GLN A 49 15.31 28.38 -9.10
C GLN A 49 14.75 27.07 -8.54
N ALA A 50 15.59 26.04 -8.41
CA ALA A 50 15.18 24.74 -7.87
C ALA A 50 14.71 24.83 -6.42
N THR A 51 15.40 25.61 -5.58
CA THR A 51 15.02 25.82 -4.18
C THR A 51 13.65 26.48 -4.08
N ILE A 52 13.38 27.52 -4.87
CA ILE A 52 12.09 28.21 -4.91
C ILE A 52 10.98 27.26 -5.36
N VAL A 53 11.20 26.52 -6.45
CA VAL A 53 10.23 25.57 -7.01
C VAL A 53 9.87 24.48 -5.99
N ILE A 54 10.86 23.84 -5.38
CA ILE A 54 10.65 22.75 -4.42
C ILE A 54 9.97 23.26 -3.15
N THR A 55 10.40 24.40 -2.63
CA THR A 55 9.83 24.99 -1.41
C THR A 55 8.36 25.36 -1.62
N LEU A 56 8.05 26.06 -2.71
CA LEU A 56 6.68 26.47 -3.02
C LEU A 56 5.76 25.26 -3.24
N THR A 57 6.24 24.27 -3.97
CA THR A 57 5.51 23.01 -4.20
C THR A 57 5.16 22.33 -2.87
N ARG A 58 6.13 22.18 -1.96
CA ARG A 58 5.89 21.52 -0.67
C ARG A 58 4.95 22.31 0.23
N LEU A 59 5.07 23.64 0.22
CA LEU A 59 4.18 24.51 1.01
C LEU A 59 2.73 24.40 0.52
N LEU A 60 2.52 24.39 -0.80
CA LEU A 60 1.19 24.21 -1.40
C LEU A 60 0.64 22.79 -1.19
N TYR A 61 1.51 21.78 -1.15
CA TYR A 61 1.07 20.41 -0.92
C TYR A 61 0.51 20.19 0.49
N TRP A 62 1.06 20.85 1.51
CA TRP A 62 0.64 20.67 2.91
C TRP A 62 -0.88 20.86 3.16
N PRO A 63 -1.57 21.90 2.65
CA PRO A 63 -3.02 22.00 2.75
C PRO A 63 -3.76 21.07 1.77
N LEU A 64 -3.24 20.86 0.55
CA LEU A 64 -3.87 20.01 -0.48
C LEU A 64 -3.93 18.53 -0.06
N SER A 65 -2.91 18.04 0.67
CA SER A 65 -2.87 16.68 1.18
C SER A 65 -4.00 16.39 2.16
N LYS A 66 -4.49 17.39 2.91
CA LYS A 66 -5.66 17.25 3.80
C LYS A 66 -6.96 17.00 3.04
N ILE A 67 -7.03 17.43 1.77
CA ILE A 67 -8.18 17.20 0.88
C ILE A 67 -8.00 15.89 0.07
N ARG A 68 -6.91 15.14 0.32
CA ARG A 68 -6.52 13.92 -0.41
C ARG A 68 -6.22 14.17 -1.90
N GLU A 69 -5.77 15.38 -2.22
CA GLU A 69 -5.36 15.68 -3.60
C GLU A 69 -3.95 15.15 -3.91
N PRO A 70 -3.72 14.58 -5.10
CA PRO A 70 -2.39 14.15 -5.52
C PRO A 70 -1.38 15.29 -5.58
N ARG A 71 -0.14 15.02 -5.13
CA ARG A 71 0.96 15.99 -5.13
C ARG A 71 1.23 16.71 -6.46
N VAL A 72 0.97 16.05 -7.60
CA VAL A 72 1.13 16.67 -8.93
C VAL A 72 0.34 17.97 -9.07
N ILE A 73 -0.84 18.07 -8.46
CA ILE A 73 -1.69 19.26 -8.55
C ILE A 73 -0.96 20.45 -7.91
N ALA A 74 -0.34 20.24 -6.76
CA ALA A 74 0.48 21.26 -6.09
C ALA A 74 1.68 21.69 -6.95
N GLU A 75 2.34 20.74 -7.63
CA GLU A 75 3.50 21.00 -8.50
C GLU A 75 3.13 21.88 -9.70
N VAL A 76 1.99 21.61 -10.33
CA VAL A 76 1.51 22.39 -11.49
C VAL A 76 1.04 23.78 -11.04
N ILE A 77 0.28 23.86 -9.95
CA ILE A 77 -0.18 25.14 -9.37
C ILE A 77 1.05 25.99 -8.97
N ALA A 78 2.07 25.39 -8.36
CA ALA A 78 3.32 26.09 -8.04
C ALA A 78 3.97 26.70 -9.29
N GLY A 79 4.05 25.94 -10.39
CA GLY A 79 4.53 26.43 -11.68
C GLY A 79 3.71 27.61 -12.22
N ILE A 80 2.38 27.52 -12.19
CA ILE A 80 1.48 28.59 -12.66
C ILE A 80 1.65 29.86 -11.81
N LEU A 81 1.83 29.70 -10.49
CA LEU A 81 2.09 30.80 -9.57
C LEU A 81 3.43 31.48 -9.85
N LEU A 82 4.48 30.71 -10.12
CA LEU A 82 5.82 31.23 -10.49
C LEU A 82 5.86 31.82 -11.90
N GLY A 83 4.92 31.42 -12.77
CA GLY A 83 4.81 31.87 -14.14
C GLY A 83 4.25 33.29 -14.31
N PRO A 84 4.02 33.71 -15.57
CA PRO A 84 3.49 35.04 -15.91
C PRO A 84 2.06 35.28 -15.42
N SER A 85 1.37 34.21 -14.98
CA SER A 85 0.00 34.28 -14.50
C SER A 85 -0.14 34.97 -13.14
N VAL A 86 0.87 34.90 -12.26
CA VAL A 86 0.80 35.50 -10.92
C VAL A 86 2.08 36.26 -10.55
N LEU A 87 3.15 35.57 -10.13
CA LEU A 87 4.37 36.23 -9.65
C LEU A 87 5.14 36.92 -10.78
N GLY A 88 5.04 36.42 -12.01
CA GLY A 88 5.63 37.08 -13.17
C GLY A 88 4.99 38.43 -13.53
N ARG A 89 3.87 38.82 -12.89
CA ARG A 89 3.30 40.17 -13.01
C ARG A 89 4.00 41.19 -12.10
N ILE A 90 4.75 40.72 -11.10
CA ILE A 90 5.53 41.59 -10.21
C ILE A 90 6.71 42.15 -11.02
N PRO A 91 6.88 43.49 -11.11
CA PRO A 91 7.95 44.08 -11.90
C PRO A 91 9.31 43.61 -11.38
N GLY A 92 10.14 43.09 -12.29
CA GLY A 92 11.49 42.60 -11.98
C GLY A 92 11.58 41.15 -11.49
N PHE A 93 10.48 40.48 -11.10
CA PHE A 93 10.52 39.10 -10.59
C PHE A 93 11.03 38.10 -11.64
N THR A 94 10.40 38.08 -12.82
CA THR A 94 10.78 37.16 -13.91
C THR A 94 12.20 37.42 -14.38
N ALA A 95 12.62 38.69 -14.46
CA ALA A 95 13.98 39.06 -14.88
C ALA A 95 15.04 38.66 -13.84
N ALA A 96 14.70 38.69 -12.55
CA ALA A 96 15.61 38.32 -11.47
C ALA A 96 15.72 36.80 -11.26
N ILE A 97 14.61 36.05 -11.33
CA ILE A 97 14.59 34.63 -10.97
C ILE A 97 14.58 33.70 -12.19
N PHE A 98 13.89 34.07 -13.26
CA PHE A 98 13.79 33.27 -14.49
C PHE A 98 14.24 34.07 -15.73
N PRO A 99 15.45 34.65 -15.76
CA PRO A 99 15.94 35.35 -16.94
C PRO A 99 16.00 34.39 -18.13
N PRO A 100 15.68 34.83 -19.36
CA PRO A 100 15.65 33.97 -20.54
C PRO A 100 16.94 33.15 -20.76
N ASN A 101 18.09 33.74 -20.42
CA ASN A 101 19.40 33.10 -20.55
C ASN A 101 19.63 31.95 -19.55
N SER A 102 18.90 31.90 -18.43
CA SER A 102 18.97 30.82 -17.43
C SER A 102 18.01 29.66 -17.70
N MET A 103 17.07 29.84 -18.64
CA MET A 103 16.08 28.81 -18.97
C MET A 103 16.67 27.56 -19.66
N PRO A 104 17.73 27.61 -20.49
CA PRO A 104 18.26 26.39 -21.12
C PRO A 104 18.80 25.36 -20.11
N PRO A 105 19.64 25.72 -19.11
CA PRO A 105 20.04 24.77 -18.05
C PRO A 105 18.84 24.22 -17.26
N PHE A 106 17.86 25.07 -16.93
CA PHE A 106 16.64 24.66 -16.24
C PHE A 106 15.83 23.64 -17.06
N ARG A 107 15.63 23.90 -18.35
CA ARG A 107 14.96 22.99 -19.29
C ARG A 107 15.71 21.67 -19.45
N LEU A 108 17.04 21.70 -19.48
CA LEU A 108 17.85 20.49 -19.55
C LEU A 108 17.62 19.61 -18.31
N ALA A 109 17.69 20.18 -17.11
CA ALA A 109 17.44 19.45 -15.87
C ALA A 109 16.00 18.90 -15.81
N ALA A 110 15.00 19.71 -16.19
CA ALA A 110 13.61 19.30 -16.26
C ALA A 110 13.39 18.14 -17.24
N ASN A 111 14.02 18.17 -18.42
CA ASN A 111 13.91 17.12 -19.43
C ASN A 111 14.66 15.84 -19.04
N ILE A 112 15.82 15.93 -18.38
CA ILE A 112 16.48 14.76 -17.79
C ILE A 112 15.56 14.13 -16.73
N GLY A 113 14.98 14.97 -15.90
CA GLY A 113 13.98 14.57 -14.92
C GLY A 113 12.80 13.84 -15.54
N LEU A 114 12.29 14.38 -16.65
CA LEU A 114 11.22 13.77 -17.41
C LEU A 114 11.61 12.41 -17.99
N VAL A 115 12.81 12.27 -18.57
CA VAL A 115 13.32 10.98 -19.08
C VAL A 115 13.37 9.94 -17.96
N LEU A 116 13.92 10.29 -16.80
CA LEU A 116 13.97 9.38 -15.64
C LEU A 116 12.58 9.08 -15.07
N PHE A 117 11.68 10.05 -15.09
CA PHE A 117 10.29 9.85 -14.68
C PHE A 117 9.55 8.90 -15.62
N LEU A 118 9.72 9.03 -16.95
CA LEU A 118 9.11 8.08 -17.89
C LEU A 118 9.73 6.69 -17.83
N PHE A 119 11.00 6.58 -17.46
CA PHE A 119 11.57 5.28 -17.11
C PHE A 119 10.84 4.66 -15.91
N LEU A 120 10.60 5.41 -14.83
CA LEU A 120 9.82 4.93 -13.69
C LEU A 120 8.40 4.53 -14.07
N VAL A 121 7.71 5.34 -14.88
CA VAL A 121 6.36 5.02 -15.37
C VAL A 121 6.38 3.72 -16.20
N GLY A 122 7.36 3.54 -17.08
CA GLY A 122 7.52 2.27 -17.81
C GLY A 122 7.81 1.08 -16.90
N LEU A 123 8.59 1.30 -15.83
CA LEU A 123 8.93 0.31 -14.81
C LEU A 123 7.75 -0.04 -13.89
N GLU A 124 6.72 0.80 -13.80
CA GLU A 124 5.49 0.53 -13.03
C GLU A 124 4.50 -0.37 -13.79
N ILE A 125 4.63 -0.49 -15.11
CA ILE A 125 3.69 -1.19 -15.96
C ILE A 125 4.02 -2.69 -16.02
N ASN A 126 3.25 -3.48 -15.27
CA ASN A 126 3.31 -4.94 -15.35
C ASN A 126 2.44 -5.48 -16.51
N LEU A 127 3.09 -5.85 -17.61
CA LEU A 127 2.42 -6.43 -18.79
C LEU A 127 1.78 -7.80 -18.50
N SER A 128 2.33 -8.59 -17.59
CA SER A 128 1.77 -9.92 -17.25
C SER A 128 0.42 -9.78 -16.56
N TYR A 129 0.31 -8.80 -15.64
CA TYR A 129 -0.94 -8.47 -14.96
C TYR A 129 -2.02 -8.00 -15.94
N LEU A 130 -1.65 -7.14 -16.90
CA LEU A 130 -2.52 -6.69 -17.98
C LEU A 130 -3.11 -7.85 -18.79
N LEU A 131 -2.30 -8.86 -19.08
CA LEU A 131 -2.70 -10.03 -19.87
C LEU A 131 -3.64 -10.99 -19.11
N SER A 132 -3.56 -11.06 -17.78
CA SER A 132 -4.43 -11.93 -16.98
C SER A 132 -5.89 -11.45 -16.99
N ASN A 133 -6.12 -10.13 -16.90
CA ASN A 133 -7.46 -9.51 -16.78
C ASN A 133 -7.95 -8.84 -18.08
N TRP A 134 -7.41 -9.24 -19.23
CA TRP A 134 -7.51 -8.50 -20.50
C TRP A 134 -8.95 -8.33 -21.02
N ARG A 135 -9.84 -9.31 -20.84
CA ARG A 135 -11.19 -9.29 -21.46
C ARG A 135 -12.07 -8.14 -20.99
N THR A 136 -12.13 -7.94 -19.68
CA THR A 136 -12.96 -6.89 -19.06
C THR A 136 -12.29 -5.52 -19.17
N ALA A 137 -10.96 -5.48 -19.05
CA ALA A 137 -10.20 -4.24 -19.08
C ALA A 137 -10.12 -3.59 -20.48
N ILE A 138 -10.03 -4.40 -21.55
CA ILE A 138 -9.88 -3.89 -22.91
C ILE A 138 -11.18 -3.25 -23.44
N SER A 139 -12.34 -3.80 -23.10
CA SER A 139 -13.61 -3.17 -23.49
C SER A 139 -13.81 -1.79 -22.85
N VAL A 140 -13.41 -1.63 -21.59
CA VAL A 140 -13.37 -0.32 -20.92
C VAL A 140 -12.32 0.60 -21.56
N ALA A 141 -11.08 0.13 -21.72
CA ALA A 141 -9.98 0.93 -22.29
C ALA A 141 -10.30 1.43 -23.70
N THR A 142 -10.83 0.57 -24.57
CA THR A 142 -11.14 0.92 -25.97
C THR A 142 -12.24 1.97 -26.07
N LEU A 143 -13.34 1.85 -25.32
CA LEU A 143 -14.42 2.84 -25.33
C LEU A 143 -14.03 4.14 -24.62
N ASP A 144 -13.26 4.05 -23.54
CA ASP A 144 -12.71 5.20 -22.82
C ASP A 144 -11.65 5.97 -23.62
N MET A 145 -10.99 5.33 -24.59
CA MET A 145 -10.09 5.99 -25.52
C MET A 145 -10.84 6.54 -26.75
N ALA A 146 -11.69 5.72 -27.38
CA ALA A 146 -12.30 6.04 -28.67
C ALA A 146 -13.32 7.19 -28.59
N ILE A 147 -14.16 7.23 -27.54
CA ILE A 147 -15.20 8.27 -27.41
C ILE A 147 -14.59 9.66 -27.18
N PRO A 148 -13.67 9.86 -26.20
CA PRO A 148 -12.99 11.14 -26.03
C PRO A 148 -12.11 11.52 -27.21
N PHE A 149 -11.49 10.55 -27.89
CA PHE A 149 -10.73 10.83 -29.12
C PHE A 149 -11.62 11.42 -30.21
N GLY A 150 -12.76 10.78 -30.50
CA GLY A 150 -13.70 11.25 -31.51
C GLY A 150 -14.29 12.63 -31.19
N LEU A 151 -14.70 12.84 -29.93
CA LEU A 151 -15.17 14.15 -29.48
C LEU A 151 -14.05 15.20 -29.43
N GLY A 152 -12.81 14.79 -29.17
CA GLY A 152 -11.64 15.64 -29.25
C GLY A 152 -11.35 16.11 -30.68
N VAL A 153 -11.54 15.26 -31.69
CA VAL A 153 -11.47 15.67 -33.10
C VAL A 153 -12.55 16.70 -33.43
N ALA A 154 -13.77 16.54 -32.89
CA ALA A 154 -14.83 17.54 -33.06
C ALA A 154 -14.48 18.88 -32.40
N VAL A 155 -13.91 18.87 -31.20
CA VAL A 155 -13.40 20.06 -30.51
C VAL A 155 -12.24 20.68 -31.29
N ALA A 156 -11.34 19.87 -31.85
CA ALA A 156 -10.21 20.32 -32.65
C ALA A 156 -10.63 21.13 -33.87
N TRP A 157 -11.76 20.78 -34.51
CA TRP A 157 -12.31 21.56 -35.62
C TRP A 157 -12.59 23.01 -35.22
N GLY A 158 -13.22 23.20 -34.06
CA GLY A 158 -13.51 24.54 -33.52
C GLY A 158 -12.25 25.30 -33.11
N LEU A 159 -11.26 24.64 -32.50
CA LEU A 159 -10.00 25.29 -32.11
C LEU A 159 -9.12 25.63 -33.32
N TYR A 160 -9.05 24.76 -34.31
CA TYR A 160 -8.23 24.99 -35.50
C TYR A 160 -8.73 26.21 -36.26
N ASN A 161 -10.05 26.34 -36.46
CA ASN A 161 -10.59 27.46 -37.22
C ASN A 161 -10.40 28.82 -36.53
N GLU A 162 -10.41 28.86 -35.18
CA GLU A 162 -10.27 30.10 -34.42
C GLU A 162 -8.78 30.47 -34.15
N PHE A 163 -7.95 29.49 -33.81
CA PHE A 163 -6.61 29.73 -33.25
C PHE A 163 -5.44 29.33 -34.17
N HIS A 164 -5.68 28.73 -35.35
CA HIS A 164 -4.58 28.29 -36.24
C HIS A 164 -3.66 29.42 -36.72
N ASN A 165 -4.17 30.65 -36.80
CA ASN A 165 -3.43 31.81 -37.30
C ASN A 165 -2.63 32.55 -36.20
N GLU A 166 -2.53 32.00 -34.98
CA GLU A 166 -1.79 32.65 -33.91
C GLU A 166 -0.27 32.64 -34.13
N PRO A 167 0.44 33.70 -33.69
CA PRO A 167 1.88 33.78 -33.80
C PRO A 167 2.56 32.64 -33.01
N GLY A 168 3.48 31.93 -33.66
CA GLY A 168 4.27 30.86 -33.03
C GLY A 168 3.80 29.44 -33.35
N ILE A 169 2.71 29.26 -34.10
CA ILE A 169 2.23 27.96 -34.58
C ILE A 169 2.96 27.57 -35.89
N ALA A 170 3.29 26.29 -36.05
CA ALA A 170 3.79 25.76 -37.32
C ALA A 170 2.63 25.52 -38.31
N PRO A 171 2.80 25.72 -39.64
CA PRO A 171 1.74 25.47 -40.62
C PRO A 171 1.47 23.96 -40.74
N ILE A 172 0.62 23.44 -39.86
CA ILE A 172 0.25 22.03 -39.78
C ILE A 172 -1.13 21.78 -40.39
N SER A 173 -1.28 20.62 -41.03
CA SER A 173 -2.57 20.19 -41.55
C SER A 173 -3.56 19.90 -40.42
N PHE A 174 -4.85 20.12 -40.70
CA PHE A 174 -5.92 19.83 -39.74
C PHE A 174 -5.85 18.39 -39.22
N GLY A 175 -5.50 17.41 -40.06
CA GLY A 175 -5.42 15.99 -39.66
C GLY A 175 -4.42 15.75 -38.53
N VAL A 176 -3.24 16.38 -38.58
CA VAL A 176 -2.20 16.25 -37.54
C VAL A 176 -2.63 16.97 -36.26
N PHE A 177 -3.23 18.17 -36.38
CA PHE A 177 -3.77 18.90 -35.24
C PHE A 177 -4.91 18.13 -34.55
N ALA A 178 -5.87 17.61 -35.33
CA ALA A 178 -7.00 16.85 -34.84
C ALA A 178 -6.58 15.54 -34.18
N LEU A 179 -5.60 14.84 -34.75
CA LEU A 179 -4.99 13.66 -34.14
C LEU A 179 -4.34 14.02 -32.80
N PHE A 180 -3.56 15.10 -32.74
CA PHE A 180 -2.92 15.55 -31.50
C PHE A 180 -3.95 15.90 -30.40
N ILE A 181 -4.98 16.70 -30.73
CA ILE A 181 -6.03 17.07 -29.79
C ILE A 181 -6.86 15.86 -29.36
N GLY A 182 -7.19 14.96 -30.29
CA GLY A 182 -7.87 13.70 -29.99
C GLY A 182 -7.08 12.85 -29.00
N VAL A 183 -5.76 12.71 -29.21
CA VAL A 183 -4.86 12.01 -28.27
C VAL A 183 -4.81 12.71 -26.92
N ALA A 184 -4.63 14.05 -26.89
CA ALA A 184 -4.59 14.81 -25.64
C ALA A 184 -5.88 14.66 -24.82
N MET A 185 -7.04 14.58 -25.46
CA MET A 185 -8.32 14.36 -24.78
C MET A 185 -8.54 12.91 -24.33
N ALA A 186 -7.95 11.94 -25.04
CA ALA A 186 -8.14 10.51 -24.79
C ALA A 186 -7.15 9.90 -23.79
N ILE A 187 -6.00 10.53 -23.53
CA ILE A 187 -5.03 10.00 -22.55
C ILE A 187 -5.59 10.11 -21.12
N THR A 188 -5.53 8.99 -20.40
CA THR A 188 -5.73 8.91 -18.94
C THR A 188 -4.36 8.73 -18.30
N ALA A 189 -4.15 9.22 -17.06
CA ALA A 189 -2.85 9.12 -16.40
C ALA A 189 -2.82 8.01 -15.34
N PHE A 190 -2.29 6.83 -15.68
CA PHE A 190 -2.20 5.68 -14.76
C PHE A 190 -1.54 6.00 -13.40
N PRO A 191 -0.41 6.72 -13.30
CA PRO A 191 0.23 6.95 -12.00
C PRO A 191 -0.64 7.77 -11.04
N VAL A 192 -1.34 8.78 -11.57
CA VAL A 192 -2.24 9.63 -10.77
C VAL A 192 -3.49 8.86 -10.37
N LEU A 193 -4.04 8.09 -11.31
CA LEU A 193 -5.17 7.21 -11.07
C LEU A 193 -4.91 6.20 -9.94
N CYS A 194 -3.73 5.57 -9.95
CA CYS A 194 -3.36 4.62 -8.90
C CYS A 194 -3.21 5.30 -7.53
N ARG A 195 -2.63 6.52 -7.49
CA ARG A 195 -2.55 7.31 -6.26
C ARG A 195 -3.93 7.70 -5.73
N ILE A 196 -4.87 8.07 -6.61
CA ILE A 196 -6.25 8.38 -6.21
C ILE A 196 -6.92 7.11 -5.64
N LEU A 197 -6.85 5.98 -6.34
CA LEU A 197 -7.38 4.69 -5.85
C LEU A 197 -6.78 4.28 -4.51
N THR A 198 -5.48 4.50 -4.33
CA THR A 198 -4.73 4.30 -3.10
C THR A 198 -5.30 5.13 -1.95
N SER A 199 -5.44 6.45 -2.17
CA SER A 199 -5.97 7.38 -1.17
C SER A 199 -7.43 7.07 -0.79
N LEU A 200 -8.18 6.49 -1.71
CA LEU A 200 -9.59 6.11 -1.53
C LEU A 200 -9.77 4.66 -1.05
N LYS A 201 -8.68 3.90 -0.84
CA LYS A 201 -8.68 2.48 -0.45
C LYS A 201 -9.44 1.56 -1.42
N LEU A 202 -9.50 1.91 -2.70
CA LEU A 202 -10.26 1.19 -3.73
C LEU A 202 -9.45 0.15 -4.51
N LEU A 203 -8.14 0.09 -4.30
CA LEU A 203 -7.21 -0.73 -5.09
C LEU A 203 -7.61 -2.21 -5.23
N ASN A 204 -8.09 -2.80 -4.14
CA ASN A 204 -8.44 -4.23 -4.07
C ASN A 204 -9.91 -4.52 -4.44
N THR A 205 -10.67 -3.50 -4.83
CA THR A 205 -12.06 -3.67 -5.26
C THR A 205 -12.13 -4.03 -6.75
N THR A 206 -13.23 -4.65 -7.20
CA THR A 206 -13.45 -4.94 -8.63
C THR A 206 -13.33 -3.67 -9.49
N VAL A 207 -13.84 -2.55 -8.99
CA VAL A 207 -13.70 -1.22 -9.62
C VAL A 207 -12.23 -0.82 -9.76
N GLY A 208 -11.44 -0.95 -8.69
CA GLY A 208 -10.01 -0.63 -8.68
C GLY A 208 -9.22 -1.46 -9.69
N VAL A 209 -9.43 -2.79 -9.70
CA VAL A 209 -8.73 -3.70 -10.63
C VAL A 209 -9.03 -3.38 -12.09
N ILE A 210 -10.30 -3.15 -12.44
CA ILE A 210 -10.69 -2.78 -13.81
C ILE A 210 -10.05 -1.45 -14.20
N VAL A 211 -10.14 -0.45 -13.33
CA VAL A 211 -9.62 0.90 -13.57
C VAL A 211 -8.11 0.89 -13.74
N LEU A 212 -7.36 0.16 -12.88
CA LEU A 212 -5.92 0.03 -13.01
C LEU A 212 -5.53 -0.66 -14.32
N THR A 213 -6.16 -1.80 -14.62
CA THR A 213 -5.83 -2.59 -15.82
C THR A 213 -6.17 -1.82 -17.10
N SER A 214 -7.31 -1.13 -17.15
CA SER A 214 -7.68 -0.25 -18.27
C SER A 214 -6.78 0.98 -18.37
N GLY A 215 -6.37 1.57 -17.25
CA GLY A 215 -5.41 2.68 -17.21
C GLY A 215 -4.07 2.29 -17.84
N ILE A 216 -3.51 1.13 -17.48
CA ILE A 216 -2.27 0.60 -18.07
C ILE A 216 -2.42 0.43 -19.60
N ALA A 217 -3.54 -0.14 -20.05
CA ALA A 217 -3.81 -0.29 -21.49
C ALA A 217 -3.86 1.07 -22.21
N ASN A 218 -4.56 2.05 -21.61
CA ASN A 218 -4.68 3.40 -22.15
C ASN A 218 -3.33 4.11 -22.20
N ASP A 219 -2.47 3.98 -21.17
CA ASP A 219 -1.13 4.56 -21.15
C ASP A 219 -0.28 3.99 -22.31
N VAL A 220 -0.23 2.66 -22.46
CA VAL A 220 0.55 2.01 -23.54
C VAL A 220 0.08 2.48 -24.91
N VAL A 221 -1.23 2.47 -25.18
CA VAL A 221 -1.78 2.93 -26.46
C VAL A 221 -1.56 4.43 -26.65
N GLY A 222 -1.70 5.22 -25.59
CA GLY A 222 -1.49 6.67 -25.60
C GLY A 222 -0.06 7.04 -26.02
N TRP A 223 0.94 6.32 -25.52
CA TRP A 223 2.33 6.51 -25.94
C TRP A 223 2.57 6.13 -27.39
N VAL A 224 1.97 5.05 -27.88
CA VAL A 224 2.07 4.67 -29.31
C VAL A 224 1.45 5.76 -30.19
N LEU A 225 0.26 6.27 -29.82
CA LEU A 225 -0.41 7.34 -30.55
C LEU A 225 0.38 8.65 -30.48
N LEU A 226 0.97 9.00 -29.32
CA LEU A 226 1.79 10.20 -29.18
C LEU A 226 3.07 10.11 -30.03
N ALA A 227 3.75 8.96 -30.03
CA ALA A 227 4.92 8.75 -30.86
C ALA A 227 4.58 8.95 -32.34
N LEU A 228 3.42 8.43 -32.77
CA LEU A 228 2.89 8.64 -34.11
C LEU A 228 2.59 10.12 -34.39
N CYS A 229 1.96 10.85 -33.45
CA CYS A 229 1.71 12.29 -33.57
C CYS A 229 3.00 13.07 -33.82
N VAL A 230 4.00 12.88 -32.96
CA VAL A 230 5.28 13.60 -33.01
C VAL A 230 6.04 13.26 -34.29
N THR A 231 6.02 11.98 -34.70
CA THR A 231 6.66 11.53 -35.93
C THR A 231 6.06 12.20 -37.16
N LEU A 232 4.73 12.30 -37.25
CA LEU A 232 4.04 12.96 -38.36
C LEU A 232 4.32 14.47 -38.43
N VAL A 233 4.51 15.12 -37.27
CA VAL A 233 4.83 16.55 -37.20
C VAL A 233 6.27 16.82 -37.64
N ASN A 234 7.21 15.98 -37.20
CA ASN A 234 8.64 16.17 -37.49
C ASN A 234 9.02 15.79 -38.93
N SER A 235 8.30 14.85 -39.55
CA SER A 235 8.76 14.23 -40.79
C SER A 235 8.60 15.11 -42.04
N GLY A 236 7.74 16.13 -42.01
CA GLY A 236 7.43 17.05 -43.13
C GLY A 236 6.80 16.40 -44.38
N ALA A 237 7.11 15.12 -44.63
CA ALA A 237 6.58 14.24 -45.66
C ALA A 237 6.18 12.89 -45.04
N GLY A 238 5.07 12.30 -45.50
CA GLY A 238 4.52 11.06 -44.94
C GLY A 238 5.44 9.84 -45.05
N VAL A 239 6.29 9.79 -46.08
CA VAL A 239 7.23 8.66 -46.30
C VAL A 239 8.31 8.61 -45.21
N THR A 240 8.87 9.76 -44.82
CA THR A 240 9.87 9.84 -43.74
C THR A 240 9.25 9.43 -42.40
N ALA A 241 7.97 9.74 -42.14
CA ALA A 241 7.26 9.27 -40.95
C ALA A 241 7.17 7.74 -40.90
N VAL A 242 6.91 7.09 -42.04
CA VAL A 242 6.87 5.61 -42.12
C VAL A 242 8.24 5.01 -41.80
N TYR A 243 9.34 5.59 -42.31
CA TYR A 243 10.69 5.14 -41.96
C TYR A 243 10.99 5.30 -40.46
N ILE A 244 10.67 6.45 -39.87
CA ILE A 244 10.85 6.69 -38.44
C ILE A 244 10.04 5.68 -37.62
N LEU A 245 8.80 5.41 -38.00
CA LEU A 245 7.94 4.41 -37.36
C LEU A 245 8.55 3.00 -37.46
N LEU A 246 8.99 2.58 -38.64
CA LEU A 246 9.58 1.25 -38.86
C LEU A 246 10.87 1.07 -38.06
N VAL A 247 11.74 2.08 -38.03
CA VAL A 247 12.97 2.04 -37.23
C VAL A 247 12.65 2.01 -35.73
N SER A 248 11.63 2.75 -35.29
CA SER A 248 11.18 2.74 -33.88
C SER A 248 10.63 1.37 -33.47
N ILE A 249 9.84 0.73 -34.32
CA ILE A 249 9.35 -0.65 -34.11
C ILE A 249 10.54 -1.62 -34.11
N GLY A 250 11.46 -1.51 -35.08
CA GLY A 250 12.66 -2.32 -35.14
C GLY A 250 13.52 -2.19 -33.87
N PHE A 251 13.64 -0.98 -33.33
CA PHE A 251 14.33 -0.73 -32.07
C PHE A 251 13.60 -1.32 -30.87
N ALA A 252 12.27 -1.24 -30.81
CA ALA A 252 11.48 -1.90 -29.78
C ALA A 252 11.66 -3.42 -29.79
N LEU A 253 11.66 -4.03 -30.98
CA LEU A 253 11.94 -5.45 -31.16
C LEU A 253 13.37 -5.78 -30.75
N PHE A 254 14.36 -4.95 -31.12
CA PHE A 254 15.75 -5.12 -30.71
C PHE A 254 15.91 -5.07 -29.17
N LEU A 255 15.28 -4.10 -28.50
CA LEU A 255 15.28 -4.05 -27.04
C LEU A 255 14.61 -5.29 -26.43
N GLY A 256 13.47 -5.71 -26.98
CA GLY A 256 12.71 -6.86 -26.48
C GLY A 256 13.41 -8.22 -26.68
N PHE A 257 14.06 -8.42 -27.83
CA PHE A 257 14.62 -9.73 -28.23
C PHE A 257 16.13 -9.87 -28.05
N ALA A 258 16.91 -8.78 -28.05
CA ALA A 258 18.36 -8.83 -27.87
C ALA A 258 18.78 -8.28 -26.51
N VAL A 259 18.34 -7.06 -26.17
CA VAL A 259 18.78 -6.39 -24.94
C VAL A 259 18.15 -6.99 -23.69
N ARG A 260 16.84 -7.26 -23.70
CA ARG A 260 16.12 -7.86 -22.57
C ARG A 260 16.71 -9.20 -22.11
N PRO A 261 16.93 -10.21 -22.98
CA PRO A 261 17.51 -11.47 -22.52
C PRO A 261 18.96 -11.30 -22.04
N ALA A 262 19.76 -10.44 -22.69
CA ALA A 262 21.11 -10.13 -22.22
C ALA A 262 21.09 -9.48 -20.82
N PHE A 263 20.17 -8.53 -20.62
CA PHE A 263 19.97 -7.88 -19.33
C PHE A 263 19.54 -8.88 -18.26
N ILE A 264 18.52 -9.71 -18.52
CA ILE A 264 18.08 -10.77 -17.60
C ILE A 264 19.22 -11.75 -17.29
N TRP A 265 20.05 -12.10 -18.27
CA TRP A 265 21.22 -12.95 -18.04
C TRP A 265 22.21 -12.32 -17.05
N VAL A 266 22.50 -11.02 -17.19
CA VAL A 266 23.33 -10.27 -16.23
C VAL A 266 22.70 -10.25 -14.84
N LEU A 267 21.39 -10.02 -14.74
CA LEU A 267 20.68 -10.01 -13.46
C LEU A 267 20.74 -11.35 -12.73
N ARG A 268 20.59 -12.46 -13.47
CA ARG A 268 20.71 -13.82 -12.92
C ARG A 268 22.13 -14.10 -12.45
N ARG A 269 23.14 -13.71 -13.24
CA ARG A 269 24.56 -13.91 -12.88
C ARG A 269 24.97 -13.16 -11.62
N THR A 270 24.42 -11.95 -11.45
CA THR A 270 24.71 -11.09 -10.28
C THR A 270 23.83 -11.38 -9.07
N LYS A 271 22.88 -12.33 -9.17
CA LYS A 271 21.84 -12.62 -8.16
C LYS A 271 21.03 -11.38 -7.75
N SER A 272 20.93 -10.38 -8.63
CA SER A 272 20.25 -9.12 -8.35
C SER A 272 18.72 -9.24 -8.37
N LEU A 273 18.18 -10.29 -9.00
CA LEU A 273 16.75 -10.62 -8.96
C LEU A 273 16.29 -10.99 -7.54
N GLU A 274 17.08 -11.76 -6.81
CA GLU A 274 16.73 -12.24 -5.47
C GLU A 274 17.15 -11.24 -4.38
N ASN A 275 18.40 -10.78 -4.41
CA ASN A 275 18.98 -9.91 -3.37
C ASN A 275 18.67 -8.42 -3.58
N GLY A 276 18.08 -8.05 -4.72
CA GLY A 276 17.86 -6.66 -5.12
C GLY A 276 19.01 -6.07 -5.96
N PRO A 277 18.78 -4.91 -6.60
CA PRO A 277 19.73 -4.30 -7.52
C PRO A 277 21.01 -3.85 -6.80
N THR A 278 22.14 -4.41 -7.22
CA THR A 278 23.47 -3.90 -6.83
C THR A 278 23.74 -2.54 -7.47
N GLN A 279 24.66 -1.74 -6.90
CA GLN A 279 25.02 -0.43 -7.47
C GLN A 279 25.42 -0.52 -8.95
N GLY A 280 26.14 -1.58 -9.34
CA GLY A 280 26.52 -1.82 -10.73
C GLY A 280 25.32 -2.07 -11.65
N VAL A 281 24.29 -2.79 -11.19
CA VAL A 281 23.06 -3.02 -11.96
C VAL A 281 22.24 -1.74 -12.08
N VAL A 282 22.16 -0.93 -11.01
CA VAL A 282 21.52 0.40 -11.09
C VAL A 282 22.24 1.28 -12.12
N ALA A 283 23.57 1.33 -12.09
CA ALA A 283 24.35 2.08 -13.07
C ALA A 283 24.12 1.57 -14.51
N LEU A 284 24.10 0.26 -14.71
CA LEU A 284 23.81 -0.36 -16.00
C LEU A 284 22.40 0.01 -16.50
N THR A 285 21.39 -0.03 -15.62
CA THR A 285 20.02 0.38 -15.99
C THR A 285 19.95 1.84 -16.40
N LEU A 286 20.58 2.75 -15.65
CA LEU A 286 20.60 4.17 -16.00
C LEU A 286 21.36 4.43 -17.30
N LEU A 287 22.46 3.72 -17.55
CA LEU A 287 23.17 3.78 -18.81
C LEU A 287 22.27 3.34 -19.97
N LEU A 288 21.53 2.24 -19.80
CA LEU A 288 20.58 1.77 -20.81
C LEU A 288 19.47 2.79 -21.08
N VAL A 289 18.93 3.43 -20.03
CA VAL A 289 17.93 4.50 -20.13
C VAL A 289 18.48 5.67 -20.95
N LEU A 290 19.68 6.15 -20.63
CA LEU A 290 20.31 7.27 -21.35
C LEU A 290 20.66 6.92 -22.79
N ALA A 291 21.18 5.71 -23.05
CA ALA A 291 21.51 5.25 -24.40
C ALA A 291 20.25 5.11 -25.26
N SER A 292 19.16 4.59 -24.70
CA SER A 292 17.87 4.47 -25.38
C SER A 292 17.23 5.83 -25.66
N ALA A 293 17.30 6.76 -24.69
CA ALA A 293 16.83 8.13 -24.85
C ALA A 293 17.61 8.89 -25.93
N PHE A 294 18.92 8.67 -26.01
CA PHE A 294 19.77 9.20 -27.08
C PHE A 294 19.39 8.64 -28.45
N PHE A 295 19.24 7.32 -28.56
CA PHE A 295 18.91 6.66 -29.83
C PHE A 295 17.56 7.10 -30.38
N THR A 296 16.52 7.15 -29.53
CA THR A 296 15.19 7.65 -29.94
C THR A 296 15.23 9.11 -30.40
N SER A 297 16.01 9.95 -29.72
CA SER A 297 16.22 11.34 -30.15
C SER A 297 16.89 11.46 -31.54
N ILE A 298 17.82 10.58 -31.89
CA ILE A 298 18.50 10.60 -33.19
C ILE A 298 17.54 10.26 -34.34
N ILE A 299 16.61 9.32 -34.10
CA ILE A 299 15.65 8.87 -35.11
C ILE A 299 14.52 9.90 -35.33
N GLY A 300 14.48 10.98 -34.54
CA GLY A 300 13.46 12.03 -34.66
C GLY A 300 12.20 11.75 -33.81
N VAL A 301 12.27 10.77 -32.91
CA VAL A 301 11.30 10.52 -31.85
C VAL A 301 11.74 11.26 -30.57
N HIS A 302 10.81 11.58 -29.68
CA HIS A 302 11.17 12.25 -28.42
C HIS A 302 12.01 11.33 -27.51
N SER A 303 12.98 11.87 -26.78
CA SER A 303 13.94 11.09 -25.96
C SER A 303 13.28 10.30 -24.82
N ILE A 304 12.11 10.75 -24.34
CA ILE A 304 11.36 10.09 -23.27
C ILE A 304 10.87 8.69 -23.67
N PHE A 305 10.63 8.45 -24.96
CA PHE A 305 10.14 7.15 -25.44
C PHE A 305 11.18 6.06 -25.24
N GLY A 306 12.47 6.37 -25.45
CA GLY A 306 13.54 5.42 -25.22
C GLY A 306 13.64 5.00 -23.75
N ALA A 307 13.47 5.95 -22.84
CA ALA A 307 13.45 5.66 -21.40
C ALA A 307 12.24 4.83 -20.98
N PHE A 308 11.05 5.17 -21.49
CA PHE A 308 9.83 4.39 -21.26
C PHE A 308 9.97 2.93 -21.75
N MET A 309 10.53 2.71 -22.94
CA MET A 309 10.76 1.36 -23.49
C MET A 309 11.72 0.53 -22.63
N VAL A 310 12.76 1.15 -22.07
CA VAL A 310 13.66 0.48 -21.11
C VAL A 310 12.93 0.12 -19.82
N GLY A 311 12.04 0.97 -19.32
CA GLY A 311 11.18 0.67 -18.18
C GLY A 311 10.31 -0.56 -18.43
N LEU A 312 9.61 -0.61 -19.56
CA LEU A 312 8.78 -1.76 -19.96
C LEU A 312 9.58 -3.06 -20.14
N MET A 313 10.87 -2.95 -20.46
CA MET A 313 11.78 -4.09 -20.65
C MET A 313 12.21 -4.73 -19.32
N CYS A 314 12.23 -3.96 -18.23
CA CYS A 314 12.71 -4.43 -16.93
C CYS A 314 11.82 -5.55 -16.36
N PRO A 315 12.43 -6.60 -15.75
CA PRO A 315 11.67 -7.70 -15.18
C PRO A 315 11.05 -7.29 -13.84
N HIS A 316 9.78 -7.65 -13.66
CA HIS A 316 9.06 -7.52 -12.40
C HIS A 316 9.26 -8.75 -11.49
N GLU A 317 9.74 -9.86 -12.06
CA GLU A 317 10.11 -11.10 -11.35
C GLU A 317 11.07 -10.83 -10.17
N GLY A 318 10.81 -11.45 -9.02
CA GLY A 318 11.64 -11.31 -7.82
C GLY A 318 11.59 -9.94 -7.14
N GLY A 319 10.66 -9.05 -7.54
CA GLY A 319 10.54 -7.70 -6.98
C GLY A 319 11.69 -6.77 -7.35
N PHE A 320 12.41 -7.06 -8.44
CA PHE A 320 13.51 -6.23 -8.92
C PHE A 320 13.06 -4.80 -9.25
N ALA A 321 11.95 -4.67 -9.99
CA ALA A 321 11.40 -3.39 -10.41
C ALA A 321 11.05 -2.51 -9.20
N ILE A 322 10.37 -3.07 -8.19
CA ILE A 322 10.04 -2.40 -6.92
C ILE A 322 11.32 -1.89 -6.22
N LYS A 323 12.32 -2.74 -6.03
CA LYS A 323 13.58 -2.38 -5.35
C LYS A 323 14.42 -1.37 -6.13
N LEU A 324 14.35 -1.39 -7.47
CA LEU A 324 15.02 -0.42 -8.32
C LEU A 324 14.34 0.95 -8.19
N THR A 325 13.01 0.99 -8.25
CA THR A 325 12.20 2.19 -8.01
C THR A 325 12.53 2.80 -6.65
N GLU A 326 12.53 2.01 -5.57
CA GLU A 326 12.84 2.51 -4.21
C GLU A 326 14.20 3.25 -4.12
N LYS A 327 15.19 2.87 -4.94
CA LYS A 327 16.54 3.50 -4.91
C LYS A 327 16.62 4.83 -5.64
N ILE A 328 15.79 5.05 -6.66
CA ILE A 328 15.92 6.22 -7.56
C ILE A 328 14.74 7.19 -7.44
N GLU A 329 13.58 6.71 -6.99
CA GLU A 329 12.34 7.47 -6.96
C GLU A 329 12.44 8.72 -6.08
N ASP A 330 13.07 8.65 -4.91
CA ASP A 330 13.17 9.80 -4.00
C ASP A 330 13.87 10.99 -4.67
N LEU A 331 14.94 10.75 -5.43
CA LEU A 331 15.66 11.77 -6.18
C LEU A 331 14.79 12.33 -7.30
N ILE A 332 14.15 11.45 -8.07
CA ILE A 332 13.34 11.84 -9.24
C ILE A 332 12.10 12.63 -8.78
N SER A 333 11.32 12.09 -7.86
CA SER A 333 10.08 12.67 -7.36
C SER A 333 10.30 13.93 -6.50
N THR A 334 11.43 14.08 -5.81
CA THR A 334 11.67 15.26 -4.95
C THR A 334 12.32 16.42 -5.68
N LEU A 335 13.29 16.13 -6.57
CA LEU A 335 14.07 17.18 -7.24
C LEU A 335 13.59 17.41 -8.67
N PHE A 336 13.50 16.35 -9.47
CA PHE A 336 13.38 16.47 -10.93
C PHE A 336 11.94 16.69 -11.41
N VAL A 337 10.99 15.95 -10.86
CA VAL A 337 9.57 16.02 -11.21
C VAL A 337 9.00 17.43 -10.96
N PRO A 338 9.23 18.08 -9.79
CA PRO A 338 8.77 19.45 -9.57
C PRO A 338 9.33 20.47 -10.57
N LEU A 339 10.59 20.32 -10.99
CA LEU A 339 11.21 21.22 -11.99
C LEU A 339 10.50 21.14 -13.34
N PHE A 340 10.10 19.93 -13.75
CA PHE A 340 9.36 19.71 -14.99
C PHE A 340 7.95 20.34 -14.95
N PHE A 341 7.23 20.20 -13.83
CA PHE A 341 5.90 20.83 -13.70
C PHE A 341 5.99 22.34 -13.51
N ALA A 342 7.03 22.83 -12.85
CA ALA A 342 7.33 24.25 -12.83
C ALA A 342 7.58 24.79 -14.24
N LEU A 343 8.36 24.09 -15.07
CA LEU A 343 8.55 24.46 -16.49
C LEU A 343 7.21 24.55 -17.23
N SER A 344 6.33 23.57 -17.00
CA SER A 344 4.99 23.53 -17.60
C SER A 344 4.16 24.74 -17.19
N GLY A 345 4.10 25.04 -15.89
CA GLY A 345 3.34 26.16 -15.35
C GLY A 345 3.90 27.53 -15.67
N ILE A 346 5.23 27.68 -15.79
CA ILE A 346 5.89 28.92 -16.24
C ILE A 346 5.48 29.26 -17.68
N ASN A 347 5.22 28.25 -18.52
CA ASN A 347 4.70 28.46 -19.87
C ASN A 347 3.18 28.71 -19.91
N THR A 348 2.46 28.49 -18.81
CA THR A 348 1.01 28.72 -18.70
C THR A 348 0.73 30.19 -18.42
N ASN A 349 -0.07 30.82 -19.29
CA ASN A 349 -0.44 32.22 -19.16
C ASN A 349 -1.96 32.40 -19.15
N LEU A 350 -2.55 32.43 -17.94
CA LEU A 350 -3.97 32.68 -17.72
C LEU A 350 -4.40 34.08 -18.19
N GLY A 351 -3.47 35.02 -18.32
CA GLY A 351 -3.75 36.35 -18.88
C GLY A 351 -4.13 36.32 -20.36
N LEU A 352 -3.83 35.24 -21.09
CA LEU A 352 -4.24 35.06 -22.48
C LEU A 352 -5.71 34.64 -22.63
N LEU A 353 -6.38 34.28 -21.52
CA LEU A 353 -7.80 33.93 -21.44
C LEU A 353 -8.63 35.19 -21.12
N ASP A 354 -8.53 36.19 -22.00
CA ASP A 354 -9.06 37.56 -21.80
C ASP A 354 -10.45 37.79 -22.39
N SER A 355 -10.86 36.97 -23.37
CA SER A 355 -12.14 37.09 -24.06
C SER A 355 -13.17 36.07 -23.59
N GLY A 356 -14.45 36.46 -23.58
CA GLY A 356 -15.58 35.57 -23.26
C GLY A 356 -15.69 34.37 -24.20
N ARG A 357 -15.27 34.50 -25.48
CA ARG A 357 -15.20 33.37 -26.40
C ARG A 357 -14.15 32.35 -25.97
N THR A 358 -12.98 32.82 -25.55
CA THR A 358 -11.86 31.98 -25.08
C THR A 358 -12.26 31.18 -23.84
N TRP A 359 -12.94 31.82 -22.88
CA TRP A 359 -13.52 31.13 -21.73
C TRP A 359 -14.64 30.15 -22.12
N GLY A 360 -15.45 30.48 -23.13
CA GLY A 360 -16.42 29.55 -23.72
C GLY A 360 -15.76 28.27 -24.21
N TYR A 361 -14.62 28.36 -24.91
CA TYR A 361 -13.83 27.19 -25.31
C TYR A 361 -13.26 26.43 -24.11
N VAL A 362 -12.73 27.10 -23.08
CA VAL A 362 -12.25 26.44 -21.86
C VAL A 362 -13.34 25.60 -21.21
N VAL A 363 -14.53 26.19 -20.99
CA VAL A 363 -15.66 25.49 -20.39
C VAL A 363 -16.14 24.34 -21.28
N ALA A 364 -16.21 24.55 -22.60
CA ALA A 364 -16.58 23.51 -23.55
C ALA A 364 -15.59 22.34 -23.55
N ILE A 365 -14.28 22.62 -23.54
CA ILE A 365 -13.23 21.60 -23.49
C ILE A 365 -13.33 20.82 -22.17
N ILE A 366 -13.51 21.49 -21.03
CA ILE A 366 -13.70 20.82 -19.73
C ILE A 366 -14.93 19.92 -19.76
N PHE A 367 -16.06 20.44 -20.23
CA PHE A 367 -17.32 19.71 -20.30
C PHE A 367 -17.17 18.48 -21.19
N VAL A 368 -16.70 18.65 -22.42
CA VAL A 368 -16.51 17.53 -23.36
C VAL A 368 -15.50 16.54 -22.81
N ALA A 369 -14.36 16.99 -22.28
CA ALA A 369 -13.34 16.11 -21.71
C ALA A 369 -13.89 15.25 -20.56
N PHE A 370 -14.62 15.86 -19.63
CA PHE A 370 -15.18 15.17 -18.49
C PHE A 370 -16.30 14.18 -18.90
N PHE A 371 -17.31 14.64 -19.62
CA PHE A 371 -18.45 13.79 -19.98
C PHE A 371 -18.08 12.69 -20.95
N SER A 372 -17.22 12.95 -21.94
CA SER A 372 -16.78 11.92 -22.89
C SER A 372 -16.09 10.75 -22.19
N LYS A 373 -15.22 11.03 -21.22
CA LYS A 373 -14.51 10.04 -20.41
C LYS A 373 -15.45 9.28 -19.49
N VAL A 374 -16.30 9.99 -18.75
CA VAL A 374 -17.30 9.35 -17.89
C VAL A 374 -18.20 8.41 -18.69
N ILE A 375 -18.67 8.83 -19.87
CA ILE A 375 -19.53 8.03 -20.74
C ILE A 375 -18.76 6.81 -21.28
N GLY A 376 -17.53 6.98 -21.77
CA GLY A 376 -16.70 5.89 -22.30
C GLY A 376 -16.43 4.80 -21.26
N GLY A 377 -15.92 5.19 -20.08
CA GLY A 377 -15.65 4.24 -19.01
C GLY A 377 -16.93 3.59 -18.45
N THR A 378 -18.03 4.34 -18.30
CA THR A 378 -19.32 3.80 -17.82
C THR A 378 -19.91 2.81 -18.81
N ALA A 379 -19.89 3.13 -20.11
CA ALA A 379 -20.41 2.26 -21.16
C ALA A 379 -19.62 0.94 -21.21
N GLY A 380 -18.28 1.02 -21.20
CA GLY A 380 -17.42 -0.15 -21.15
C GLY A 380 -17.66 -1.00 -19.91
N ALA A 381 -17.76 -0.39 -18.73
CA ALA A 381 -18.02 -1.14 -17.49
C ALA A 381 -19.40 -1.81 -17.52
N ARG A 382 -20.42 -1.12 -18.05
CA ARG A 382 -21.79 -1.63 -18.10
C ARG A 382 -21.94 -2.82 -19.03
N MET A 383 -21.20 -2.85 -20.14
CA MET A 383 -21.15 -4.00 -21.06
C MET A 383 -20.58 -5.26 -20.40
N ASN A 384 -19.78 -5.10 -19.34
CA ASN A 384 -19.24 -6.22 -18.56
C ASN A 384 -20.14 -6.65 -17.39
N GLY A 385 -21.36 -6.12 -17.29
CA GLY A 385 -22.34 -6.55 -16.27
C GLY A 385 -22.19 -5.87 -14.90
N LEU A 386 -21.38 -4.81 -14.79
CA LEU A 386 -21.26 -4.06 -13.53
C LEU A 386 -22.50 -3.20 -13.24
N VAL A 387 -22.74 -2.97 -11.94
CA VAL A 387 -23.87 -2.16 -11.46
C VAL A 387 -23.68 -0.70 -11.86
N TRP A 388 -24.76 0.03 -12.14
CA TRP A 388 -24.70 1.44 -12.58
C TRP A 388 -23.77 2.33 -11.75
N ARG A 389 -23.82 2.22 -10.40
CA ARG A 389 -22.94 3.00 -9.52
C ARG A 389 -21.46 2.62 -9.67
N GLU A 390 -21.14 1.33 -9.79
CA GLU A 390 -19.77 0.86 -10.07
C GLU A 390 -19.30 1.39 -11.44
N SER A 391 -20.15 1.30 -12.46
CA SER A 391 -19.83 1.76 -13.81
C SER A 391 -19.57 3.26 -13.88
N PHE A 392 -20.41 4.09 -13.24
CA PHE A 392 -20.17 5.53 -13.14
C PHE A 392 -18.88 5.86 -12.36
N THR A 393 -18.55 5.05 -11.35
CA THR A 393 -17.32 5.22 -10.57
C THR A 393 -16.10 4.94 -11.44
N ILE A 394 -16.14 3.89 -12.26
CA ILE A 394 -15.11 3.58 -13.25
C ILE A 394 -14.94 4.73 -14.25
N GLY A 395 -16.03 5.24 -14.84
CA GLY A 395 -15.96 6.38 -15.77
C GLY A 395 -15.41 7.65 -15.16
N THR A 396 -15.77 7.95 -13.91
CA THR A 396 -15.24 9.10 -13.18
C THR A 396 -13.75 8.93 -12.90
N LEU A 397 -13.32 7.75 -12.46
CA LEU A 397 -11.90 7.43 -12.25
C LEU A 397 -11.09 7.49 -13.55
N MET A 398 -11.63 7.05 -14.68
CA MET A 398 -10.97 7.13 -15.99
C MET A 398 -10.80 8.57 -16.51
N SER A 399 -11.57 9.51 -15.98
CA SER A 399 -11.44 10.95 -16.26
C SER A 399 -10.23 11.59 -15.57
N CYS A 400 -9.51 10.84 -14.72
CA CYS A 400 -8.27 11.30 -14.08
C CYS A 400 -7.22 11.69 -15.11
N LYS A 401 -6.99 12.99 -15.17
CA LYS A 401 -5.89 13.59 -15.91
C LYS A 401 -4.69 13.75 -14.99
N GLY A 402 -3.49 13.95 -15.54
CA GLY A 402 -2.31 13.92 -14.69
C GLY A 402 -1.01 14.23 -15.38
N LEU A 403 0.07 13.72 -14.78
CA LEU A 403 1.46 13.94 -15.16
C LEU A 403 1.66 13.74 -16.68
N VAL A 404 1.17 12.63 -17.22
CA VAL A 404 1.36 12.20 -18.61
C VAL A 404 0.72 13.17 -19.61
N GLU A 405 -0.47 13.68 -19.34
CA GLU A 405 -1.13 14.61 -20.25
C GLU A 405 -0.36 15.93 -20.34
N LEU A 406 0.09 16.48 -19.20
CA LEU A 406 0.89 17.70 -19.21
C LEU A 406 2.21 17.51 -19.99
N ILE A 407 2.78 16.31 -19.96
CA ILE A 407 3.94 15.96 -20.78
C ILE A 407 3.58 16.06 -22.27
N VAL A 408 2.48 15.42 -22.69
CA VAL A 408 1.97 15.50 -24.07
C VAL A 408 1.75 16.94 -24.50
N LEU A 409 1.10 17.76 -23.66
CA LEU A 409 0.83 19.17 -23.94
C LEU A 409 2.11 20.00 -24.09
N ASN A 410 3.12 19.76 -23.26
CA ASN A 410 4.42 20.44 -23.39
C ASN A 410 5.14 20.04 -24.67
N ILE A 411 5.10 18.76 -25.05
CA ILE A 411 5.67 18.30 -26.32
C ILE A 411 4.94 18.97 -27.49
N GLY A 412 3.62 19.07 -27.44
CA GLY A 412 2.82 19.79 -28.43
C GLY A 412 3.16 21.28 -28.54
N LEU A 413 3.39 21.95 -27.40
CA LEU A 413 3.81 23.34 -27.36
C LEU A 413 5.23 23.53 -27.93
N GLN A 414 6.17 22.64 -27.57
CA GLN A 414 7.54 22.67 -28.10
C GLN A 414 7.60 22.39 -29.60
N ALA A 415 6.76 21.47 -30.07
CA ALA A 415 6.58 21.15 -31.49
C ALA A 415 5.76 22.21 -32.24
N LYS A 416 5.30 23.28 -31.56
CA LYS A 416 4.49 24.38 -32.12
C LYS A 416 3.18 23.91 -32.75
N ILE A 417 2.63 22.81 -32.26
CA ILE A 417 1.30 22.29 -32.61
C ILE A 417 0.23 23.09 -31.86
N LEU A 418 0.51 23.38 -30.59
CA LEU A 418 -0.34 24.19 -29.74
C LEU A 418 0.23 25.59 -29.60
N SER A 419 -0.63 26.62 -29.65
CA SER A 419 -0.26 27.93 -29.14
C SER A 419 -0.23 27.95 -27.62
N THR A 420 0.43 28.95 -27.03
CA THR A 420 0.44 29.16 -25.57
C THR A 420 -0.97 29.31 -25.01
N ARG A 421 -1.90 29.90 -25.77
CA ARG A 421 -3.31 30.05 -25.38
C ARG A 421 -4.02 28.70 -25.34
N THR A 422 -3.96 27.91 -26.41
CA THR A 422 -4.55 26.56 -26.44
C THR A 422 -3.92 25.65 -25.38
N PHE A 423 -2.59 25.67 -25.24
CA PHE A 423 -1.88 24.97 -24.17
C PHE A 423 -2.45 25.34 -22.79
N THR A 424 -2.66 26.63 -22.52
CA THR A 424 -3.25 27.10 -21.25
C THR A 424 -4.67 26.57 -21.05
N MET A 425 -5.51 26.49 -22.10
CA MET A 425 -6.86 25.91 -21.99
C MET A 425 -6.81 24.44 -21.54
N PHE A 426 -5.94 23.64 -22.14
CA PHE A 426 -5.78 22.23 -21.81
C PHE A 426 -5.17 22.02 -20.43
N VAL A 427 -4.21 22.85 -20.00
CA VAL A 427 -3.67 22.81 -18.64
C VAL A 427 -4.76 23.09 -17.59
N VAL A 428 -5.61 24.09 -17.84
CA VAL A 428 -6.76 24.39 -16.95
C VAL A 428 -7.73 23.22 -16.92
N MET A 429 -8.04 22.62 -18.08
CA MET A 429 -8.90 21.44 -18.14
C MET A 429 -8.33 20.25 -17.37
N ALA A 430 -7.04 19.97 -17.52
CA ALA A 430 -6.36 18.90 -16.79
C ALA A 430 -6.51 19.08 -15.28
N LEU A 431 -6.23 20.30 -14.77
CA LEU A 431 -6.34 20.61 -13.35
C LEU A 431 -7.78 20.47 -12.82
N VAL A 432 -8.75 21.02 -13.54
CA VAL A 432 -10.16 21.01 -13.09
C VAL A 432 -10.71 19.59 -13.08
N THR A 433 -10.44 18.81 -14.13
CA THR A 433 -10.94 17.43 -14.22
C THR A 433 -10.32 16.52 -13.16
N THR A 434 -9.00 16.61 -12.92
CA THR A 434 -8.34 15.81 -11.86
C THR A 434 -8.83 16.18 -10.47
N PHE A 435 -8.92 17.47 -10.16
CA PHE A 435 -9.41 17.94 -8.86
C PHE A 435 -10.89 17.57 -8.64
N ALA A 436 -11.70 17.50 -9.69
CA ALA A 436 -13.10 17.07 -9.59
C ALA A 436 -13.25 15.55 -9.36
N THR A 437 -12.31 14.73 -9.83
CA THR A 437 -12.45 13.27 -9.76
C THR A 437 -12.47 12.73 -8.33
N SER A 438 -11.50 13.12 -7.48
CA SER A 438 -11.39 12.65 -6.09
C SER A 438 -12.69 12.86 -5.27
N PRO A 439 -13.27 14.07 -5.19
CA PRO A 439 -14.52 14.30 -4.45
C PRO A 439 -15.72 13.59 -5.08
N LEU A 440 -15.80 13.51 -6.41
CA LEU A 440 -16.91 12.84 -7.09
C LEU A 440 -16.93 11.33 -6.81
N VAL A 441 -15.77 10.68 -6.78
CA VAL A 441 -15.67 9.25 -6.44
C VAL A 441 -16.07 9.00 -4.99
N MET A 442 -15.62 9.84 -4.06
CA MET A 442 -16.02 9.73 -2.64
C MET A 442 -17.54 9.85 -2.46
N TRP A 443 -18.18 10.74 -3.23
CA TRP A 443 -19.63 10.91 -3.21
C TRP A 443 -20.37 9.74 -3.86
N LEU A 444 -19.88 9.25 -5.00
CA LEU A 444 -20.54 8.22 -5.79
C LEU A 444 -20.40 6.82 -5.18
N TYR A 445 -19.24 6.50 -4.59
CA TYR A 445 -18.88 5.17 -4.10
C TYR A 445 -18.41 5.17 -2.63
N PRO A 446 -19.29 5.54 -1.68
CA PRO A 446 -18.93 5.63 -0.26
C PRO A 446 -18.66 4.25 0.37
N PRO A 447 -17.83 4.16 1.43
CA PRO A 447 -17.45 2.88 2.06
C PRO A 447 -18.63 2.00 2.50
N SER A 448 -19.71 2.61 2.98
CA SER A 448 -20.94 1.89 3.36
C SER A 448 -21.61 1.17 2.20
N TYR A 449 -21.58 1.77 1.00
CA TYR A 449 -22.10 1.15 -0.21
C TYR A 449 -21.20 0.01 -0.69
N GLN A 450 -19.89 0.15 -0.55
CA GLN A 450 -18.91 -0.89 -0.89
C GLN A 450 -19.17 -2.16 -0.06
N GLN A 451 -19.28 -2.01 1.26
CA GLN A 451 -19.57 -3.13 2.16
C GLN A 451 -20.93 -3.77 1.86
N LYS A 452 -21.97 -2.96 1.64
CA LYS A 452 -23.29 -3.47 1.26
C LYS A 452 -23.23 -4.28 -0.04
N LEU A 453 -22.54 -3.76 -1.05
CA LEU A 453 -22.45 -4.43 -2.36
C LEU A 453 -21.66 -5.74 -2.28
N ASP A 454 -20.57 -5.77 -1.53
CA ASP A 454 -19.79 -6.99 -1.29
C ASP A 454 -20.61 -8.06 -0.58
N LEU A 455 -21.40 -7.67 0.43
CA LEU A 455 -22.30 -8.59 1.13
C LEU A 455 -23.40 -9.13 0.20
N TRP A 456 -23.94 -8.28 -0.68
CA TRP A 456 -24.95 -8.68 -1.67
C TRP A 456 -24.36 -9.63 -2.73
N LYS A 457 -23.18 -9.31 -3.28
CA LYS A 457 -22.47 -10.17 -4.25
C LYS A 457 -22.12 -11.55 -3.67
N ARG A 458 -21.91 -11.63 -2.35
CA ARG A 458 -21.67 -12.89 -1.63
C ARG A 458 -22.95 -13.64 -1.25
N GLY A 459 -24.13 -13.13 -1.58
CA GLY A 459 -25.41 -13.76 -1.25
C GLY A 459 -25.74 -13.77 0.25
N LYS A 460 -25.08 -12.92 1.07
CA LYS A 460 -25.34 -12.83 2.52
C LYS A 460 -26.52 -11.91 2.83
N ILE A 461 -26.84 -10.97 1.94
CA ILE A 461 -27.95 -10.04 2.06
C ILE A 461 -28.73 -9.96 0.75
N ASN A 462 -30.04 -9.73 0.84
CA ASN A 462 -30.87 -9.29 -0.27
C ASN A 462 -30.53 -7.83 -0.65
N TRP A 463 -30.96 -7.39 -1.83
CA TRP A 463 -30.66 -6.04 -2.35
C TRP A 463 -31.22 -4.90 -1.47
N ASP A 464 -32.34 -5.15 -0.81
CA ASP A 464 -32.97 -4.30 0.20
C ASP A 464 -32.13 -4.18 1.49
N GLY A 465 -31.17 -5.09 1.71
CA GLY A 465 -30.28 -5.12 2.86
C GLY A 465 -30.73 -6.08 3.96
N THR A 466 -31.76 -6.89 3.75
CA THR A 466 -32.13 -7.94 4.72
C THR A 466 -31.13 -9.10 4.64
N PRO A 467 -30.60 -9.61 5.77
CA PRO A 467 -29.74 -10.78 5.76
C PRO A 467 -30.51 -12.02 5.26
N ILE A 468 -29.88 -12.80 4.39
CA ILE A 468 -30.41 -14.10 3.96
C ILE A 468 -29.97 -15.09 5.03
N VAL A 469 -30.88 -15.41 5.95
CA VAL A 469 -30.65 -16.41 6.98
C VAL A 469 -30.77 -17.78 6.31
N HIS A 470 -29.67 -18.52 6.25
CA HIS A 470 -29.76 -19.97 6.05
C HIS A 470 -30.37 -20.55 7.33
N HIS A 471 -31.65 -20.92 7.26
CA HIS A 471 -32.31 -21.67 8.33
C HIS A 471 -31.66 -23.06 8.44
N GLY A 472 -30.64 -23.15 9.28
CA GLY A 472 -30.00 -24.39 9.71
C GLY A 472 -29.36 -24.15 11.07
N ALA A 473 -30.10 -24.55 12.12
CA ALA A 473 -29.66 -24.67 13.51
C ALA A 473 -29.03 -23.41 14.16
N ASP A 474 -29.87 -22.49 14.64
CA ASP A 474 -29.51 -21.62 15.77
C ASP A 474 -30.42 -22.01 16.94
N GLY A 475 -30.04 -23.09 17.63
CA GLY A 475 -30.44 -23.33 19.01
C GLY A 475 -29.41 -22.68 19.91
N GLU A 476 -29.84 -21.89 20.89
CA GLU A 476 -28.98 -21.25 21.90
C GLU A 476 -28.14 -22.26 22.74
N ASP A 477 -28.31 -23.56 22.50
CA ASP A 477 -27.63 -24.67 23.18
C ASP A 477 -26.41 -25.26 22.41
N GLU A 478 -26.14 -24.87 21.14
CA GLU A 478 -25.01 -25.40 20.35
C GLU A 478 -23.68 -24.59 20.48
N ASP A 479 -23.71 -23.38 21.03
CA ASP A 479 -22.52 -22.47 21.08
C ASP A 479 -21.48 -22.85 22.17
N ASP A 480 -21.82 -23.80 23.05
CA ASP A 480 -20.92 -24.26 24.11
C ASP A 480 -20.05 -25.47 23.70
N GLN A 481 -20.34 -26.14 22.58
CA GLN A 481 -19.54 -27.27 22.08
C GLN A 481 -18.60 -26.92 20.92
N LYS A 482 -18.72 -25.72 20.34
CA LYS A 482 -17.89 -25.30 19.22
C LYS A 482 -16.49 -24.89 19.71
N GLU A 483 -15.46 -25.35 18.99
CA GLU A 483 -14.10 -24.91 19.26
C GLU A 483 -13.97 -23.39 19.09
N VAL A 484 -13.23 -22.76 20.00
CA VAL A 484 -13.17 -21.29 20.11
C VAL A 484 -12.21 -20.67 19.10
N ALA A 485 -11.31 -21.46 18.53
CA ALA A 485 -10.35 -21.04 17.52
C ALA A 485 -10.13 -22.14 16.48
N SER A 486 -11.13 -22.46 15.64
CA SER A 486 -10.94 -23.35 14.49
C SER A 486 -10.48 -22.58 13.25
N LYS A 487 -10.87 -21.30 13.12
CA LYS A 487 -10.40 -20.39 12.06
C LYS A 487 -9.62 -19.21 12.63
N LEU A 488 -8.31 -19.21 12.43
CA LEU A 488 -7.40 -18.17 12.92
C LEU A 488 -6.98 -17.21 11.81
N LEU A 489 -7.05 -15.90 12.09
CA LEU A 489 -6.38 -14.87 11.31
C LEU A 489 -5.12 -14.42 12.06
N VAL A 490 -3.94 -14.59 11.47
CA VAL A 490 -2.67 -14.27 12.10
C VAL A 490 -2.05 -13.05 11.43
N TYR A 491 -1.76 -11.98 12.18
CA TYR A 491 -1.02 -10.83 11.66
C TYR A 491 0.47 -11.16 11.58
N LEU A 492 0.98 -11.38 10.37
CA LEU A 492 2.38 -11.75 10.11
C LEU A 492 3.29 -10.53 10.17
N ARG A 493 4.30 -10.59 11.05
CA ARG A 493 5.38 -9.60 11.17
C ARG A 493 6.75 -10.25 11.26
N THR A 494 7.81 -9.52 10.87
CA THR A 494 9.21 -9.99 10.99
C THR A 494 9.66 -10.16 12.44
N ASP A 495 9.37 -9.19 13.28
CA ASP A 495 9.79 -9.13 14.70
C ASP A 495 9.07 -10.19 15.56
N GLY A 496 7.80 -10.48 15.24
CA GLY A 496 6.98 -11.46 15.97
C GLY A 496 6.94 -12.88 15.40
N LEU A 497 7.72 -13.22 14.38
CA LEU A 497 7.54 -14.50 13.68
C LEU A 497 7.81 -15.73 14.58
N SER A 498 8.85 -15.67 15.40
CA SER A 498 9.22 -16.76 16.33
C SER A 498 8.13 -17.01 17.38
N SER A 499 7.59 -15.91 17.94
CA SER A 499 6.54 -15.95 18.95
C SER A 499 5.21 -16.43 18.36
N LEU A 500 4.89 -16.01 17.13
CA LEU A 500 3.74 -16.51 16.36
C LEU A 500 3.81 -18.01 16.11
N LEU A 501 4.93 -18.51 15.59
CA LEU A 501 5.08 -19.94 15.29
C LEU A 501 5.03 -20.80 16.56
N SER A 502 5.62 -20.30 17.66
CA SER A 502 5.49 -20.94 18.98
C SER A 502 4.04 -20.98 19.46
N THR A 503 3.27 -19.92 19.22
CA THR A 503 1.87 -19.83 19.61
C THR A 503 0.99 -20.75 18.75
N ILE A 504 1.21 -20.77 17.44
CA ILE A 504 0.49 -21.64 16.50
C ILE A 504 0.73 -23.11 16.84
N SER A 505 1.95 -23.49 17.22
CA SER A 505 2.27 -24.85 17.66
C SER A 505 1.48 -25.31 18.90
N MET A 506 0.92 -24.38 19.69
CA MET A 506 0.06 -24.71 20.82
C MET A 506 -1.30 -25.24 20.35
N PHE A 507 -1.79 -24.77 19.20
CA PHE A 507 -3.08 -25.17 18.63
C PHE A 507 -3.04 -26.49 17.84
N THR A 508 -1.86 -27.02 17.53
CA THR A 508 -1.73 -28.23 16.71
C THR A 508 -1.73 -29.50 17.57
N SER A 509 -2.61 -30.46 17.29
CA SER A 509 -2.59 -31.77 17.93
C SER A 509 -1.39 -32.60 17.44
N GLY A 510 -0.51 -32.99 18.35
CA GLY A 510 0.49 -34.02 18.07
C GLY A 510 -0.16 -35.39 18.18
N GLN A 511 -0.65 -35.98 17.10
CA GLN A 511 -0.92 -37.43 17.12
C GLN A 511 0.40 -38.17 16.99
N SER A 512 0.78 -38.88 18.05
CA SER A 512 1.83 -39.89 18.01
C SER A 512 1.44 -40.99 17.02
N SER A 513 2.40 -41.41 16.22
CA SER A 513 2.29 -42.47 15.21
C SER A 513 1.73 -43.77 15.82
N ALA A 514 0.42 -44.02 15.68
CA ALA A 514 -0.16 -45.27 16.15
C ALA A 514 -1.39 -45.71 15.33
N SER A 515 -1.24 -45.90 14.01
CA SER A 515 -1.97 -46.96 13.28
C SER A 515 -1.47 -47.11 11.82
N SER A 516 -0.26 -47.62 11.62
CA SER A 516 0.08 -48.28 10.35
C SER A 516 -0.08 -49.79 10.52
N LYS A 517 -1.28 -50.31 10.22
CA LYS A 517 -1.45 -51.73 9.89
C LYS A 517 -2.27 -51.84 8.61
N SER A 518 -1.57 -52.31 7.57
CA SER A 518 -2.04 -52.94 6.33
C SER A 518 -3.17 -52.24 5.55
N SER A 519 -2.94 -51.83 4.30
CA SER A 519 -2.78 -52.81 3.22
C SER A 519 -1.82 -52.32 2.12
N SER A 520 -0.82 -53.17 1.86
CA SER A 520 -0.11 -53.23 0.61
C SER A 520 -1.04 -53.81 -0.45
N ALA A 521 -1.24 -53.10 -1.56
CA ALA A 521 -1.53 -53.72 -2.86
C ALA A 521 -0.91 -52.86 -3.96
N ALA A 522 0.10 -53.42 -4.60
CA ALA A 522 0.67 -52.96 -5.85
C ALA A 522 -0.38 -52.94 -6.97
N ILE A 523 -0.18 -52.12 -8.02
CA ILE A 523 -0.17 -52.54 -9.43
C ILE A 523 0.15 -51.34 -10.35
N HIS A 524 0.88 -51.68 -11.41
CA HIS A 524 1.47 -50.92 -12.50
C HIS A 524 0.64 -49.81 -13.18
N GLY A 525 1.38 -48.89 -13.81
CA GLY A 525 0.85 -47.82 -14.64
C GLY A 525 0.44 -48.22 -16.06
N HIS A 526 -0.27 -47.30 -16.71
CA HIS A 526 -0.28 -47.12 -18.15
C HIS A 526 -0.69 -45.67 -18.49
N ARG A 527 0.02 -45.06 -19.44
CA ARG A 527 -0.39 -43.82 -20.13
C ARG A 527 -1.35 -44.17 -21.26
N SER A 528 -2.47 -43.46 -21.37
CA SER A 528 -3.11 -43.06 -22.65
C SER A 528 -4.16 -42.00 -22.37
N GLY A 529 -4.15 -40.92 -23.15
CA GLY A 529 -5.15 -39.85 -23.06
C GLY A 529 -6.43 -40.20 -23.80
N GLU A 530 -7.56 -39.78 -23.26
CA GLU A 530 -8.73 -39.34 -24.04
C GLU A 530 -9.68 -38.53 -23.16
N LYS A 531 -10.33 -37.55 -23.79
CA LYS A 531 -11.38 -36.71 -23.20
C LYS A 531 -12.62 -37.56 -22.91
N GLY A 532 -13.19 -37.44 -21.72
CA GLY A 532 -14.46 -38.07 -21.39
C GLY A 532 -14.96 -37.61 -20.03
N LEU A 533 -16.25 -37.32 -19.95
CA LEU A 533 -17.01 -36.86 -18.80
C LEU A 533 -16.75 -37.71 -17.54
N VAL A 534 -16.72 -37.08 -16.36
CA VAL A 534 -16.82 -37.79 -15.09
C VAL A 534 -18.21 -37.55 -14.52
N ASP A 535 -19.01 -38.60 -14.55
CA ASP A 535 -20.31 -38.74 -13.90
C ASP A 535 -20.20 -38.53 -12.38
N HIS A 536 -21.17 -37.79 -11.85
CA HIS A 536 -21.45 -37.73 -10.42
C HIS A 536 -22.07 -39.06 -9.96
N ALA A 537 -21.24 -40.02 -9.57
CA ALA A 537 -21.69 -41.17 -8.80
C ALA A 537 -21.76 -40.77 -7.31
N ALA A 538 -23.00 -40.58 -6.84
CA ALA A 538 -23.33 -40.35 -5.44
C ALA A 538 -22.85 -41.53 -4.57
N LEU A 539 -21.84 -41.28 -3.74
CA LEU A 539 -21.55 -42.12 -2.57
C LEU A 539 -22.61 -41.82 -1.51
N ALA A 540 -23.39 -42.84 -1.15
CA ALA A 540 -24.32 -42.80 -0.03
C ALA A 540 -23.56 -42.48 1.28
N PRO A 541 -24.14 -41.70 2.20
CA PRO A 541 -23.49 -41.38 3.46
C PRO A 541 -23.45 -42.64 4.34
N GLY A 542 -22.24 -43.16 4.53
CA GLY A 542 -21.95 -44.14 5.57
C GLY A 542 -21.84 -43.44 6.93
N GLU A 543 -22.46 -44.08 7.93
CA GLU A 543 -22.48 -43.84 9.37
C GLU A 543 -21.56 -42.77 9.98
N ASP A 544 -22.18 -41.95 10.83
CA ASP A 544 -21.66 -40.82 11.60
C ASP A 544 -20.29 -41.10 12.26
N THR A 545 -19.22 -40.67 11.60
CA THR A 545 -18.00 -40.23 12.27
C THR A 545 -18.01 -38.70 12.24
N PRO A 546 -17.93 -37.99 13.39
CA PRO A 546 -17.93 -36.54 13.37
C PRO A 546 -16.73 -36.05 12.55
N TYR A 547 -16.99 -35.34 11.47
CA TYR A 547 -15.96 -34.64 10.70
C TYR A 547 -15.24 -33.68 11.65
N GLN A 548 -13.99 -33.97 12.01
CA GLN A 548 -13.18 -33.06 12.81
C GLN A 548 -12.81 -31.87 11.92
N GLU A 549 -13.29 -30.67 12.24
CA GLU A 549 -12.96 -29.46 11.48
C GLU A 549 -11.44 -29.21 11.55
N LEU A 550 -10.76 -29.27 10.41
CA LEU A 550 -9.34 -28.98 10.30
C LEU A 550 -9.07 -27.53 10.73
N LEU A 551 -8.02 -27.31 11.51
CA LEU A 551 -7.59 -25.98 11.94
C LEU A 551 -7.18 -25.15 10.70
N GLN A 552 -7.90 -24.07 10.43
CA GLN A 552 -7.61 -23.17 9.31
C GLN A 552 -6.88 -21.93 9.81
N ILE A 553 -5.67 -21.72 9.32
CA ILE A 553 -4.84 -20.57 9.70
C ILE A 553 -4.59 -19.72 8.46
N HIS A 554 -5.07 -18.48 8.52
CA HIS A 554 -4.85 -17.47 7.50
C HIS A 554 -3.86 -16.43 8.02
N GLY A 555 -2.64 -16.43 7.47
CA GLY A 555 -1.65 -15.40 7.73
C GLY A 555 -1.91 -14.16 6.87
N CYS A 556 -1.96 -12.98 7.48
CA CYS A 556 -2.09 -11.70 6.80
C CYS A 556 -0.88 -10.83 7.13
N ARG A 557 -0.06 -10.51 6.14
CA ARG A 557 1.04 -9.54 6.28
C ARG A 557 0.56 -8.17 5.80
N LEU A 558 0.67 -7.16 6.65
CA LEU A 558 0.34 -5.77 6.29
C LEU A 558 1.60 -5.00 5.95
N VAL A 559 1.62 -4.36 4.79
CA VAL A 559 2.73 -3.51 4.35
C VAL A 559 2.21 -2.08 4.22
N GLY A 560 2.90 -1.12 4.84
CA GLY A 560 2.53 0.28 4.80
C GLY A 560 2.54 0.84 3.38
N LEU A 561 1.42 1.42 2.97
CA LEU A 561 1.24 2.12 1.70
C LEU A 561 1.64 3.59 1.89
N SER A 562 2.76 3.97 1.27
CA SER A 562 3.18 5.38 1.19
C SER A 562 2.74 6.01 -0.14
N GLU A 563 2.88 7.33 -0.29
CA GLU A 563 2.65 8.02 -1.57
C GLU A 563 3.70 7.69 -2.65
N ARG A 564 4.65 6.81 -2.35
CA ARG A 564 5.70 6.38 -3.27
C ARG A 564 5.14 5.48 -4.37
N ASN A 565 5.64 5.66 -5.58
CA ASN A 565 5.39 4.81 -6.73
C ASN A 565 5.79 3.35 -6.47
N SER A 566 6.90 3.12 -5.75
CA SER A 566 7.27 1.78 -5.27
C SER A 566 6.20 1.12 -4.39
N SER A 567 5.45 1.89 -3.59
CA SER A 567 4.32 1.38 -2.81
C SER A 567 3.11 1.07 -3.70
N VAL A 568 2.87 1.88 -4.73
CA VAL A 568 1.85 1.62 -5.77
C VAL A 568 2.14 0.32 -6.53
N MET A 569 3.39 0.08 -6.95
CA MET A 569 3.78 -1.16 -7.62
C MET A 569 3.55 -2.39 -6.76
N LYS A 570 3.87 -2.31 -5.46
CA LYS A 570 3.60 -3.40 -4.50
C LYS A 570 2.13 -3.80 -4.46
N VAL A 571 1.21 -2.85 -4.65
CA VAL A 571 -0.23 -3.11 -4.69
C VAL A 571 -0.64 -3.80 -5.98
N SER A 572 -0.20 -3.30 -7.14
CA SER A 572 -0.57 -3.89 -8.43
C SER A 572 0.01 -5.30 -8.59
N GLU A 573 1.11 -5.60 -7.89
CA GLU A 573 1.85 -6.86 -7.98
C GLU A 573 1.73 -7.73 -6.73
N ILE A 574 0.66 -7.58 -5.94
CA ILE A 574 0.49 -8.30 -4.66
C ILE A 574 0.67 -9.81 -4.82
N GLU A 575 0.12 -10.43 -5.88
CA GLU A 575 0.18 -11.89 -6.08
C GLU A 575 1.61 -12.37 -6.35
N ASP A 576 2.33 -11.71 -7.26
CA ASP A 576 3.73 -12.03 -7.57
C ASP A 576 4.63 -11.75 -6.35
N TYR A 577 4.41 -10.62 -5.67
CA TYR A 577 5.19 -10.25 -4.49
C TYR A 577 4.94 -11.18 -3.31
N ALA A 578 3.68 -11.59 -3.05
CA ALA A 578 3.32 -12.51 -1.98
C ALA A 578 3.96 -13.90 -2.14
N GLY A 579 4.06 -14.39 -3.37
CA GLY A 579 4.73 -15.66 -3.67
C GLY A 579 6.23 -15.64 -3.38
N HIS A 580 6.87 -14.47 -3.39
CA HIS A 580 8.32 -14.31 -3.12
C HIS A 580 8.63 -13.81 -1.70
N ASP A 581 7.62 -13.52 -0.92
CA ASP A 581 7.78 -12.94 0.40
C ASP A 581 8.42 -13.94 1.39
N PRO A 582 9.56 -13.59 2.02
CA PRO A 582 10.28 -14.53 2.87
C PRO A 582 9.49 -14.92 4.11
N ILE A 583 8.62 -14.04 4.63
CA ILE A 583 7.80 -14.33 5.81
C ILE A 583 6.66 -15.26 5.44
N ILE A 584 5.96 -15.02 4.33
CA ILE A 584 4.91 -15.92 3.87
C ILE A 584 5.49 -17.30 3.55
N LYS A 585 6.66 -17.36 2.89
CA LYS A 585 7.35 -18.63 2.68
C LYS A 585 7.72 -19.31 3.98
N ALA A 586 8.33 -18.59 4.92
CA ALA A 586 8.70 -19.14 6.24
C ALA A 586 7.46 -19.67 6.98
N PHE A 587 6.37 -18.90 6.98
CA PHE A 587 5.10 -19.26 7.57
C PHE A 587 4.49 -20.52 6.92
N GLY A 588 4.45 -20.57 5.59
CA GLY A 588 4.00 -21.75 4.84
C GLY A 588 4.89 -22.97 5.06
N THR A 589 6.22 -22.82 5.14
CA THR A 589 7.14 -23.94 5.42
C THR A 589 7.04 -24.45 6.86
N SER A 590 6.71 -23.59 7.82
CA SER A 590 6.46 -24.02 9.21
C SER A 590 5.21 -24.90 9.30
N ALA A 591 4.23 -24.69 8.41
CA ALA A 591 3.03 -25.52 8.29
C ALA A 591 3.38 -26.95 7.88
N ASN A 592 4.19 -27.13 6.83
CA ASN A 592 4.53 -28.44 6.28
C ASN A 592 5.29 -29.36 7.25
N ASN A 593 5.91 -28.80 8.30
CA ASN A 593 6.58 -29.56 9.35
C ASN A 593 5.69 -29.82 10.58
N THR A 594 4.53 -29.18 10.68
CA THR A 594 3.56 -29.38 11.76
C THR A 594 2.47 -30.33 11.23
N THR A 595 1.85 -31.14 12.09
CA THR A 595 0.98 -32.28 11.78
C THR A 595 -0.01 -32.07 10.62
N ARG A 596 -0.42 -33.16 9.93
CA ARG A 596 -1.30 -33.19 8.72
C ARG A 596 -2.67 -32.51 8.82
N ASP A 597 -3.01 -31.89 9.95
CA ASP A 597 -4.35 -31.44 10.31
C ASP A 597 -4.56 -29.92 10.25
N VAL A 598 -3.60 -29.16 9.69
CA VAL A 598 -3.66 -27.69 9.60
C VAL A 598 -3.63 -27.21 8.15
N VAL A 599 -4.59 -26.37 7.77
CA VAL A 599 -4.59 -25.66 6.49
C VAL A 599 -4.04 -24.26 6.69
N ILE A 600 -2.83 -23.99 6.16
CA ILE A 600 -2.21 -22.67 6.24
C ILE A 600 -2.26 -21.97 4.89
N SER A 601 -2.70 -20.72 4.90
CA SER A 601 -2.58 -19.82 3.75
C SER A 601 -2.01 -18.47 4.18
N GLY A 602 -1.32 -17.78 3.27
CA GLY A 602 -0.73 -16.48 3.52
C GLY A 602 -1.16 -15.46 2.47
N GLN A 603 -1.47 -14.24 2.90
CA GLN A 603 -1.80 -13.12 2.04
C GLN A 603 -1.01 -11.87 2.46
N ILE A 604 -0.65 -11.03 1.50
CA ILE A 604 -0.16 -9.66 1.73
C ILE A 604 -1.29 -8.68 1.44
N ALA A 605 -1.47 -7.70 2.32
CA ALA A 605 -2.27 -6.52 2.05
C ALA A 605 -1.39 -5.28 2.19
N VAL A 606 -1.35 -4.47 1.12
CA VAL A 606 -0.62 -3.20 1.10
C VAL A 606 -1.65 -2.09 1.31
N VAL A 607 -1.65 -1.47 2.49
CA VAL A 607 -2.66 -0.50 2.92
C VAL A 607 -2.02 0.64 3.72
N PRO A 608 -2.63 1.83 3.81
CA PRO A 608 -2.13 2.89 4.68
C PRO A 608 -2.10 2.47 6.15
N GLU A 609 -1.12 2.95 6.94
CA GLU A 609 -0.89 2.49 8.33
C GLU A 609 -2.08 2.75 9.27
N ASP A 610 -2.80 3.85 9.08
CA ASP A 610 -4.03 4.20 9.80
C ASP A 610 -5.17 3.18 9.56
N SER A 611 -5.05 2.37 8.52
CA SER A 611 -6.07 1.44 8.03
C SER A 611 -5.79 -0.01 8.41
N PHE A 612 -4.70 -0.29 9.12
CA PHE A 612 -4.28 -1.64 9.47
C PHE A 612 -5.33 -2.37 10.31
N ALA A 613 -5.88 -1.70 11.33
CA ALA A 613 -6.90 -2.28 12.22
C ALA A 613 -8.19 -2.64 11.46
N ASP A 614 -8.70 -1.71 10.66
CA ASP A 614 -9.89 -1.89 9.81
C ASP A 614 -9.68 -3.02 8.79
N THR A 615 -8.48 -3.12 8.22
CA THR A 615 -8.14 -4.19 7.27
C THR A 615 -8.15 -5.56 7.94
N LEU A 616 -7.57 -5.71 9.14
CA LEU A 616 -7.59 -6.97 9.89
C LEU A 616 -9.02 -7.35 10.30
N ALA A 617 -9.80 -6.39 10.79
CA ALA A 617 -11.21 -6.61 11.16
C ALA A 617 -12.05 -7.04 9.94
N THR A 618 -11.88 -6.36 8.80
CA THR A 618 -12.56 -6.70 7.54
C THR A 618 -12.16 -8.09 7.03
N GLN A 619 -10.88 -8.45 7.11
CA GLN A 619 -10.40 -9.78 6.73
C GLN A 619 -10.92 -10.87 7.66
N ALA A 620 -10.94 -10.62 8.97
CA ALA A 620 -11.53 -11.55 9.94
C ALA A 620 -13.01 -11.79 9.65
N ASN A 621 -13.77 -10.74 9.30
CA ASN A 621 -15.17 -10.87 8.89
C ASN A 621 -15.32 -11.60 7.55
N LYS A 622 -14.41 -11.38 6.59
CA LYS A 622 -14.42 -12.04 5.27
C LYS A 622 -14.18 -13.54 5.40
N LEU A 623 -13.23 -13.93 6.24
CA LEU A 623 -12.84 -15.32 6.47
C LEU A 623 -13.70 -16.02 7.53
N SER A 624 -14.61 -15.28 8.17
CA SER A 624 -15.35 -15.74 9.35
C SER A 624 -14.39 -16.32 10.41
N SER A 625 -13.30 -15.59 10.70
CA SER A 625 -12.30 -16.00 11.67
C SER A 625 -12.85 -15.90 13.09
N ASP A 626 -12.62 -16.93 13.89
CA ASP A 626 -13.05 -16.98 15.29
C ASP A 626 -12.09 -16.20 16.18
N LEU A 627 -10.79 -16.20 15.81
CA LEU A 627 -9.72 -15.54 16.55
C LEU A 627 -8.73 -14.80 15.64
N ILE A 628 -8.45 -13.54 15.96
CA ILE A 628 -7.34 -12.75 15.39
C ILE A 628 -6.14 -12.84 16.33
N LEU A 629 -5.02 -13.38 15.86
CA LEU A 629 -3.76 -13.47 16.60
C LEU A 629 -2.79 -12.36 16.15
N VAL A 630 -2.40 -11.50 17.08
CA VAL A 630 -1.48 -10.37 16.84
C VAL A 630 -0.23 -10.53 17.72
N PRO A 631 0.99 -10.64 17.17
CA PRO A 631 2.18 -10.62 18.01
C PRO A 631 2.48 -9.18 18.44
N TRP A 632 2.95 -8.99 19.68
CA TRP A 632 3.43 -7.68 20.12
C TRP A 632 4.74 -7.33 19.44
N SER A 633 4.90 -6.07 19.01
CA SER A 633 6.11 -5.62 18.34
C SER A 633 7.31 -5.56 19.29
N GLU A 634 8.46 -6.11 18.87
CA GLU A 634 9.69 -5.98 19.64
C GLU A 634 10.27 -4.56 19.62
N THR A 635 10.00 -3.81 18.55
CA THR A 635 10.50 -2.44 18.36
C THR A 635 9.53 -1.38 18.87
N GLY A 636 8.27 -1.73 19.17
CA GLY A 636 7.20 -0.78 19.50
C GLY A 636 6.72 0.05 18.29
N THR A 637 7.23 -0.21 17.09
CA THR A 637 6.91 0.52 15.86
C THR A 637 5.97 -0.28 14.96
N ILE A 638 5.14 0.42 14.18
CA ILE A 638 4.29 -0.23 13.16
C ILE A 638 5.16 -0.74 12.00
N SER A 639 6.18 0.03 11.60
CA SER A 639 7.13 -0.34 10.54
C SER A 639 8.06 -1.49 10.94
N GLU A 640 8.21 -2.47 10.03
CA GLU A 640 9.13 -3.61 10.14
C GLU A 640 10.59 -3.27 9.79
N LEU A 641 10.84 -2.15 9.08
CA LEU A 641 12.20 -1.69 8.84
C LEU A 641 12.70 -0.92 10.07
N PRO A 642 13.86 -1.31 10.64
CA PRO A 642 14.50 -0.51 11.67
C PRO A 642 14.94 0.81 11.03
N SER A 643 14.19 1.89 11.28
CA SER A 643 14.62 3.23 10.87
C SER A 643 15.87 3.58 11.68
N PHE A 644 17.02 3.72 11.02
CA PHE A 644 18.28 4.17 11.62
C PHE A 644 18.12 5.51 12.38
N TYR A 645 17.15 6.35 11.99
CA TYR A 645 16.82 7.62 12.64
C TYR A 645 15.79 7.53 13.78
N SER A 646 15.04 6.42 13.90
CA SER A 646 14.08 6.19 15.00
C SER A 646 14.75 5.72 16.30
N ALA A 647 16.08 5.57 16.29
CA ALA A 647 16.91 5.30 17.47
C ALA A 647 16.81 6.38 18.57
N THR A 648 16.06 7.46 18.33
CA THR A 648 15.81 8.56 19.26
C THR A 648 14.66 8.28 20.26
N THR A 649 13.80 7.28 20.03
CA THR A 649 12.74 6.89 20.99
C THR A 649 13.11 5.60 21.71
N ARG A 650 14.17 5.65 22.53
CA ARG A 650 14.62 4.55 23.41
C ARG A 650 13.69 4.37 24.62
N GLY A 651 12.40 4.12 24.38
CA GLY A 651 11.42 3.79 25.42
C GLY A 651 11.12 2.29 25.48
N ASP A 652 10.33 1.88 26.48
CA ASP A 652 9.86 0.52 26.66
C ASP A 652 8.84 0.16 25.56
N PRO A 653 9.07 -0.88 24.72
CA PRO A 653 8.26 -1.18 23.53
C PRO A 653 6.79 -1.53 23.83
N ILE A 654 6.45 -1.75 25.10
CA ILE A 654 5.07 -1.96 25.56
C ILE A 654 4.32 -0.63 25.80
N THR A 655 5.04 0.44 26.14
CA THR A 655 4.45 1.73 26.58
C THR A 655 4.77 2.90 25.66
N SER A 656 5.87 2.81 24.91
CA SER A 656 6.33 3.82 23.97
C SER A 656 6.26 3.31 22.54
N GLY A 657 5.81 4.18 21.62
CA GLY A 657 5.70 3.89 20.19
C GLY A 657 4.26 3.94 19.69
N ASP A 658 4.09 3.71 18.40
CA ASP A 658 2.78 3.79 17.72
C ASP A 658 2.01 2.45 17.78
N PHE A 659 2.69 1.35 18.12
CA PHE A 659 2.09 0.01 18.16
C PHE A 659 0.97 -0.15 19.21
N PRO A 660 1.04 0.42 20.43
CA PRO A 660 -0.06 0.36 21.39
C PRO A 660 -1.35 1.04 20.87
N ASN A 661 -1.22 2.12 20.07
CA ASN A 661 -2.37 2.76 19.43
C ASN A 661 -3.01 1.84 18.38
N LEU A 662 -2.18 1.21 17.54
CA LEU A 662 -2.65 0.21 16.58
C LEU A 662 -3.39 -0.94 17.29
N MET A 663 -2.83 -1.47 18.38
CA MET A 663 -3.43 -2.55 19.14
C MET A 663 -4.78 -2.17 19.76
N SER A 664 -4.87 -0.96 20.32
CA SER A 664 -6.14 -0.42 20.84
C SER A 664 -7.20 -0.33 19.75
N ASN A 665 -6.82 0.14 18.55
CA ASN A 665 -7.73 0.21 17.41
C ASN A 665 -8.18 -1.19 16.96
N ILE A 666 -7.27 -2.17 16.87
CA ILE A 666 -7.61 -3.56 16.52
C ILE A 666 -8.65 -4.13 17.49
N PHE A 667 -8.42 -3.98 18.80
CA PHE A 667 -9.35 -4.48 19.79
C PHE A 667 -10.74 -3.85 19.71
N ASN A 668 -10.82 -2.56 19.36
CA ASN A 668 -12.08 -1.83 19.25
C ASN A 668 -12.85 -2.21 17.97
N GLU A 669 -12.17 -2.24 16.82
CA GLU A 669 -12.78 -2.58 15.53
C GLU A 669 -13.21 -4.06 15.47
N ALA A 670 -12.41 -4.96 16.02
CA ALA A 670 -12.70 -6.40 15.99
C ALA A 670 -13.75 -6.84 17.04
N ARG A 671 -14.08 -6.01 18.05
CA ARG A 671 -14.88 -6.37 19.24
C ARG A 671 -16.18 -7.12 18.95
N HIS A 672 -16.83 -6.80 17.82
CA HIS A 672 -18.11 -7.39 17.42
C HIS A 672 -17.98 -8.42 16.29
N ILE A 673 -16.80 -8.58 15.73
CA ILE A 673 -16.54 -9.42 14.56
C ILE A 673 -15.95 -10.75 14.99
N SER A 674 -14.83 -10.70 15.71
CA SER A 674 -13.97 -11.84 16.05
C SER A 674 -13.29 -11.61 17.39
N ALA A 675 -12.90 -12.67 18.09
CA ALA A 675 -12.06 -12.53 19.28
C ALA A 675 -10.65 -12.06 18.88
N VAL A 676 -9.93 -11.42 19.79
CA VAL A 676 -8.56 -10.94 19.55
C VAL A 676 -7.65 -11.49 20.63
N ALA A 677 -6.56 -12.15 20.22
CA ALA A 677 -5.47 -12.56 21.10
C ALA A 677 -4.19 -11.81 20.73
N THR A 678 -3.46 -11.35 21.73
CA THR A 678 -2.16 -10.72 21.55
C THR A 678 -1.10 -11.40 22.40
N PHE A 679 0.02 -11.73 21.76
CA PHE A 679 1.10 -12.48 22.40
C PHE A 679 2.32 -11.58 22.63
N ILE A 680 2.76 -11.50 23.89
CA ILE A 680 3.95 -10.79 24.34
C ILE A 680 4.98 -11.85 24.76
N ASP A 681 6.11 -11.91 24.04
CA ASP A 681 7.18 -12.87 24.32
C ASP A 681 8.00 -12.46 25.55
N SER A 682 8.57 -13.47 26.21
CA SER A 682 9.52 -13.38 27.31
C SER A 682 10.69 -12.43 27.05
N THR A 683 11.14 -12.32 25.80
CA THR A 683 12.25 -11.47 25.36
C THR A 683 11.99 -9.97 25.59
N LEU A 684 10.73 -9.55 25.67
CA LEU A 684 10.33 -8.15 25.88
C LEU A 684 10.37 -7.73 27.36
N PHE A 685 10.51 -8.68 28.28
CA PHE A 685 10.56 -8.41 29.71
C PHE A 685 11.98 -8.36 30.28
N ASP A 686 13.01 -8.70 29.48
CA ASP A 686 14.39 -8.82 29.95
C ASP A 686 15.09 -7.45 30.04
N LYS A 687 15.52 -7.08 31.26
CA LYS A 687 16.22 -5.82 31.59
C LYS A 687 17.71 -5.89 31.23
N SER A 688 18.05 -6.16 29.97
CA SER A 688 19.46 -6.00 29.56
C SER A 688 19.76 -4.52 29.28
N GLU A 689 20.68 -3.93 30.05
CA GLU A 689 21.24 -2.61 29.73
C GLU A 689 21.73 -2.58 28.26
N PRO A 690 21.45 -1.52 27.51
CA PRO A 690 21.63 -1.47 26.06
C PRO A 690 23.09 -1.26 25.63
N GLY A 691 24.03 -2.04 26.21
CA GLY A 691 25.46 -1.94 25.94
C GLY A 691 26.19 -3.26 25.73
N VAL A 692 25.67 -4.41 26.20
CA VAL A 692 26.40 -5.70 26.10
C VAL A 692 25.45 -6.86 25.81
N ARG A 693 24.83 -6.88 24.62
CA ARG A 693 24.42 -8.17 24.05
C ARG A 693 25.69 -8.91 23.64
N LYS A 694 26.21 -9.78 24.50
CA LYS A 694 27.25 -10.75 24.07
C LYS A 694 26.67 -11.51 22.86
N PRO A 695 27.36 -11.57 21.72
CA PRO A 695 26.90 -12.40 20.61
C PRO A 695 26.75 -13.82 21.15
N ARG A 696 25.55 -14.40 20.97
CA ARG A 696 25.27 -15.78 21.38
C ARG A 696 26.38 -16.67 20.83
N GLN A 697 27.06 -17.42 21.70
CA GLN A 697 27.88 -18.53 21.25
C GLN A 697 26.95 -19.50 20.54
N LEU A 698 27.10 -19.61 19.22
CA LEU A 698 26.43 -20.61 18.41
C LEU A 698 26.93 -21.98 18.87
N GLN A 699 26.22 -22.61 19.81
CA GLN A 699 26.46 -24.01 20.15
C GLN A 699 26.00 -24.86 18.97
N ARG A 700 26.99 -25.32 18.20
CA ARG A 700 26.80 -26.26 17.09
C ARG A 700 26.42 -27.62 17.65
N HIS A 701 25.13 -27.92 17.74
CA HIS A 701 24.67 -29.28 17.98
C HIS A 701 24.88 -30.10 16.70
N VAL A 702 25.85 -31.02 16.72
CA VAL A 702 26.08 -31.99 15.64
C VAL A 702 25.14 -33.17 15.87
N SER A 703 24.14 -33.32 15.00
CA SER A 703 23.36 -34.56 14.88
C SER A 703 23.76 -35.27 13.59
N GLY A 704 24.30 -36.49 13.70
CA GLY A 704 24.64 -37.32 12.55
C GLY A 704 23.38 -37.88 11.89
N VAL A 705 23.15 -37.52 10.63
CA VAL A 705 22.14 -38.15 9.76
C VAL A 705 22.70 -38.25 8.34
N SER A 706 22.33 -39.35 7.68
CA SER A 706 22.72 -39.89 6.36
C SER A 706 23.03 -38.88 5.24
N LEU A 707 24.10 -39.19 4.48
CA LEU A 707 24.66 -38.42 3.35
C LEU A 707 23.83 -38.45 2.05
N SER A 708 22.67 -39.11 1.99
CA SER A 708 21.91 -39.29 0.74
C SER A 708 20.77 -38.28 0.48
N GLU A 709 20.48 -37.35 1.40
CA GLU A 709 19.34 -36.40 1.29
C GLU A 709 19.76 -34.92 1.33
N LEU A 710 20.81 -34.56 0.58
CA LEU A 710 21.41 -33.22 0.57
C LEU A 710 21.04 -32.36 -0.65
N GLN A 711 19.88 -32.64 -1.29
CA GLN A 711 19.57 -32.05 -2.60
C GLN A 711 18.70 -30.78 -2.57
N ASP A 712 18.34 -30.24 -1.39
CA ASP A 712 17.60 -28.98 -1.31
C ASP A 712 18.24 -27.97 -0.32
N PRO A 713 19.04 -26.99 -0.80
CA PRO A 713 19.72 -26.02 0.05
C PRO A 713 18.79 -24.92 0.61
N SER A 714 17.47 -25.01 0.36
CA SER A 714 16.47 -24.02 0.79
C SER A 714 15.61 -24.44 1.99
N ALA A 715 15.74 -25.68 2.46
CA ALA A 715 14.94 -26.22 3.56
C ALA A 715 15.57 -25.92 4.93
N ALA A 716 15.16 -24.83 5.59
CA ALA A 716 15.38 -24.66 7.02
C ALA A 716 14.41 -25.55 7.80
N ARG A 717 14.89 -26.67 8.36
CA ARG A 717 14.10 -27.51 9.26
C ARG A 717 14.05 -26.85 10.64
N PHE A 718 12.89 -26.32 11.01
CA PHE A 718 12.61 -25.94 12.40
C PHE A 718 12.33 -27.23 13.18
N PHE A 719 13.15 -27.51 14.18
CA PHE A 719 12.98 -28.69 15.04
C PHE A 719 11.66 -28.58 15.79
N SER A 720 10.83 -29.64 15.69
CA SER A 720 9.72 -29.87 16.60
C SER A 720 10.22 -29.81 18.04
N ALA A 721 9.45 -29.17 18.92
CA ALA A 721 9.74 -29.00 20.33
C ALA A 721 9.72 -30.32 21.14
N GLU A 722 9.77 -31.49 20.49
CA GLU A 722 9.79 -32.84 21.11
C GLU A 722 10.93 -33.07 22.12
N ARG A 723 11.94 -32.17 22.20
CA ARG A 723 13.02 -32.26 23.19
C ARG A 723 12.93 -31.27 24.36
N ARG A 724 11.97 -30.35 24.37
CA ARG A 724 11.67 -29.52 25.55
C ARG A 724 10.48 -30.15 26.25
N GLY A 725 10.57 -30.38 27.56
CA GLY A 725 9.46 -30.94 28.34
C GLY A 725 8.13 -30.19 28.14
N LYS A 726 7.02 -30.79 28.58
CA LYS A 726 5.66 -30.23 28.43
C LYS A 726 5.63 -28.73 28.76
N LYS A 727 5.15 -27.90 27.83
CA LYS A 727 4.96 -26.46 28.06
C LYS A 727 3.78 -26.27 29.00
N THR A 728 3.90 -25.35 29.95
CA THR A 728 2.83 -25.07 30.91
C THR A 728 2.04 -23.84 30.47
N VAL A 729 0.72 -23.98 30.40
CA VAL A 729 -0.23 -22.89 30.09
C VAL A 729 -1.06 -22.62 31.33
N ARG A 730 -1.17 -21.35 31.73
CA ARG A 730 -1.93 -20.94 32.91
C ARG A 730 -2.95 -19.87 32.58
N VAL A 731 -4.20 -20.12 32.89
CA VAL A 731 -5.32 -19.22 32.61
C VAL A 731 -5.81 -18.61 33.91
N LEU A 732 -5.97 -17.29 33.96
CA LEU A 732 -6.55 -16.58 35.09
C LEU A 732 -8.03 -16.28 34.83
N TYR A 733 -8.91 -16.64 35.77
CA TYR A 733 -10.33 -16.29 35.74
C TYR A 733 -10.66 -15.37 36.94
N THR A 734 -10.95 -14.10 36.67
CA THR A 734 -11.30 -13.07 37.67
C THR A 734 -12.78 -12.70 37.69
N GLY A 735 -13.59 -13.32 36.81
CA GLY A 735 -15.03 -13.06 36.69
C GLY A 735 -15.42 -12.08 35.59
N ALA A 736 -14.50 -11.68 34.70
CA ALA A 736 -14.82 -10.86 33.53
C ALA A 736 -15.32 -11.72 32.35
N GLU A 737 -16.10 -11.11 31.42
CA GLU A 737 -16.56 -11.82 30.21
C GLU A 737 -15.40 -12.27 29.30
N ASP A 738 -14.34 -11.46 29.18
CA ASP A 738 -13.13 -11.81 28.44
C ASP A 738 -12.38 -13.00 29.06
N ASP A 739 -12.49 -13.20 30.38
CA ASP A 739 -11.85 -14.33 31.07
C ASP A 739 -12.55 -15.65 30.75
N LEU A 740 -13.87 -15.63 30.49
CA LEU A 740 -14.59 -16.82 30.03
C LEU A 740 -14.04 -17.31 28.69
N PHE A 741 -13.73 -16.39 27.78
CA PHE A 741 -13.09 -16.72 26.51
C PHE A 741 -11.68 -17.30 26.75
N ALA A 742 -10.90 -16.71 27.66
CA ALA A 742 -9.59 -17.23 28.05
C ALA A 742 -9.66 -18.69 28.57
N VAL A 743 -10.67 -18.99 29.40
CA VAL A 743 -10.93 -20.34 29.92
C VAL A 743 -11.30 -21.31 28.79
N LYS A 744 -12.23 -20.94 27.90
CA LYS A 744 -12.60 -21.80 26.76
C LYS A 744 -11.39 -22.07 25.84
N LEU A 745 -10.57 -21.06 25.57
CA LEU A 745 -9.33 -21.19 24.79
C LEU A 745 -8.32 -22.10 25.49
N GLY A 746 -8.16 -21.98 26.82
CA GLY A 746 -7.32 -22.89 27.61
C GLY A 746 -7.77 -24.36 27.54
N ILE A 747 -9.08 -24.61 27.59
CA ILE A 747 -9.65 -25.96 27.43
C ILE A 747 -9.37 -26.51 26.02
N GLN A 748 -9.48 -25.68 24.98
CA GLN A 748 -9.13 -26.09 23.61
C GLN A 748 -7.63 -26.43 23.48
N LEU A 749 -6.75 -25.61 24.05
CA LEU A 749 -5.30 -25.89 24.06
C LEU A 749 -4.96 -27.18 24.82
N ALA A 750 -5.78 -27.59 25.79
CA ALA A 750 -5.61 -28.86 26.50
C ALA A 750 -5.78 -30.09 25.59
N GLN A 751 -6.26 -29.94 24.35
CA GLN A 751 -6.26 -31.03 23.36
C GLN A 751 -4.83 -31.40 22.92
N ASN A 752 -3.88 -30.47 22.90
CA ASN A 752 -2.50 -30.72 22.46
C ASN A 752 -1.68 -31.45 23.54
N GLU A 753 -1.27 -32.71 23.31
CA GLU A 753 -0.58 -33.60 24.28
C GLU A 753 0.68 -33.01 24.94
N ASN A 754 1.32 -32.04 24.27
CA ASN A 754 2.54 -31.40 24.73
C ASN A 754 2.29 -30.23 25.71
N LEU A 755 1.02 -29.91 26.00
CA LEU A 755 0.62 -28.83 26.90
C LEU A 755 0.04 -29.35 28.22
N GLU A 756 0.43 -28.69 29.31
CA GLU A 756 -0.15 -28.84 30.63
C GLU A 756 -0.93 -27.57 30.97
N VAL A 757 -2.26 -27.67 31.12
CA VAL A 757 -3.13 -26.51 31.32
C VAL A 757 -3.58 -26.43 32.78
N THR A 758 -3.34 -25.28 33.41
CA THR A 758 -3.85 -24.95 34.75
C THR A 758 -4.80 -23.76 34.68
N ILE A 759 -6.02 -23.92 35.19
CA ILE A 759 -7.00 -22.85 35.31
C ILE A 759 -7.01 -22.37 36.76
N VAL A 760 -6.76 -21.08 36.96
CA VAL A 760 -6.70 -20.42 38.27
C VAL A 760 -7.93 -19.56 38.46
N GLU A 761 -8.77 -19.96 39.42
CA GLU A 761 -10.05 -19.34 39.74
C GLU A 761 -9.87 -18.34 40.88
N ALA A 762 -10.13 -17.07 40.57
CA ALA A 762 -10.00 -15.92 41.46
C ALA A 762 -11.21 -14.99 41.28
N ALA A 763 -12.43 -15.55 41.24
CA ALA A 763 -13.68 -14.79 41.08
C ALA A 763 -14.56 -14.93 42.34
N ASP A 764 -15.37 -13.90 42.62
CA ASP A 764 -16.37 -13.92 43.70
C ASP A 764 -17.47 -14.95 43.37
N PRO A 765 -17.71 -15.99 44.21
CA PRO A 765 -18.64 -17.09 43.92
C PRO A 765 -20.07 -16.66 43.55
N ASP A 766 -20.54 -15.50 44.02
CA ASP A 766 -21.94 -15.06 43.84
C ASP A 766 -22.23 -14.32 42.51
N ALA A 767 -21.23 -14.09 41.66
CA ALA A 767 -21.41 -13.38 40.39
C ALA A 767 -22.20 -14.19 39.33
N SER A 768 -23.12 -13.54 38.60
CA SER A 768 -23.91 -14.20 37.53
C SER A 768 -23.06 -14.80 36.41
N VAL A 769 -21.86 -14.27 36.19
CA VAL A 769 -20.87 -14.75 35.20
C VAL A 769 -20.34 -16.14 35.59
N ASN A 770 -20.31 -16.47 36.88
CA ASN A 770 -19.87 -17.78 37.37
C ASN A 770 -20.81 -18.92 36.98
N MET A 771 -22.10 -18.65 36.75
CA MET A 771 -22.99 -19.70 36.23
C MET A 771 -22.56 -20.18 34.85
N LYS A 772 -22.04 -19.28 34.00
CA LYS A 772 -21.50 -19.66 32.68
C LYS A 772 -20.19 -20.43 32.83
N TYR A 773 -19.29 -19.99 33.69
CA TYR A 773 -18.05 -20.71 33.99
C TYR A 773 -18.32 -22.13 34.54
N ALA A 774 -19.27 -22.28 35.46
CA ALA A 774 -19.66 -23.57 36.01
C ALA A 774 -20.23 -24.51 34.94
N ARG A 775 -21.00 -24.00 33.97
CA ARG A 775 -21.48 -24.76 32.81
C ARG A 775 -20.33 -25.22 31.91
N ILE A 776 -19.39 -24.32 31.59
CA ILE A 776 -18.21 -24.65 30.77
C ILE A 776 -17.37 -25.74 31.46
N LYS A 777 -17.15 -25.63 32.77
CA LYS A 777 -16.44 -26.62 33.57
C LYS A 777 -17.14 -27.98 33.61
N ALA A 778 -18.47 -28.00 33.65
CA ALA A 778 -19.27 -29.22 33.64
C ALA A 778 -19.30 -29.92 32.26
N ASN A 779 -19.18 -29.15 31.16
CA ASN A 779 -19.25 -29.64 29.79
C ASN A 779 -17.89 -30.03 29.17
N VAL A 780 -16.81 -30.10 29.97
CA VAL A 780 -15.49 -30.52 29.46
C VAL A 780 -15.53 -32.00 29.04
N PRO A 781 -15.08 -32.37 27.83
CA PRO A 781 -15.02 -33.77 27.40
C PRO A 781 -14.23 -34.64 28.37
N ASN A 782 -14.74 -35.82 28.69
CA ASN A 782 -14.11 -36.76 29.65
C ASN A 782 -12.63 -37.07 29.31
N ALA A 783 -12.25 -37.05 28.03
CA ALA A 783 -10.88 -37.24 27.57
C ALA A 783 -9.89 -36.14 28.02
N LEU A 784 -10.38 -34.92 28.28
CA LEU A 784 -9.56 -33.76 28.64
C LEU A 784 -9.51 -33.50 30.16
N VAL A 785 -10.41 -34.10 30.94
CA VAL A 785 -10.53 -33.86 32.39
C VAL A 785 -9.22 -34.16 33.13
N HIS A 786 -8.51 -35.23 32.76
CA HIS A 786 -7.23 -35.58 33.37
C HIS A 786 -6.05 -34.67 32.96
N ARG A 787 -6.28 -33.74 32.03
CA ARG A 787 -5.26 -32.88 31.44
C ARG A 787 -5.34 -31.41 31.90
N ILE A 788 -6.41 -31.07 32.63
CA ILE A 788 -6.68 -29.72 33.12
C ILE A 788 -6.65 -29.73 34.65
N THR A 789 -5.78 -28.91 35.22
CA THR A 789 -5.71 -28.72 36.68
C THR A 789 -6.46 -27.45 37.08
N TYR A 790 -7.43 -27.56 37.99
CA TYR A 790 -8.12 -26.40 38.56
C TYR A 790 -7.49 -26.03 39.91
N ARG A 791 -7.13 -24.75 40.10
CA ARG A 791 -6.71 -24.20 41.40
C ARG A 791 -7.59 -23.01 41.74
N GLN A 792 -7.98 -22.91 43.01
CA GLN A 792 -8.76 -21.80 43.52
C GLN A 792 -7.87 -20.92 44.42
N ILE A 793 -7.97 -19.61 44.25
CA ILE A 793 -7.34 -18.61 45.12
C ILE A 793 -8.41 -18.08 46.09
N ASP A 794 -8.17 -18.19 47.39
CA ASP A 794 -9.10 -17.70 48.42
C ASP A 794 -9.08 -16.17 48.47
N ILE A 795 -10.08 -15.56 47.84
CA ILE A 795 -10.26 -14.11 47.84
C ILE A 795 -10.92 -13.69 49.17
N THR A 796 -10.16 -13.00 50.01
CA THR A 796 -10.76 -12.19 51.08
C THR A 796 -11.49 -10.99 50.44
N LYS A 797 -12.58 -10.49 51.04
CA LYS A 797 -13.42 -9.41 50.48
C LYS A 797 -12.68 -8.10 50.13
N ASP A 798 -11.41 -7.95 50.53
CA ASP A 798 -10.53 -6.79 50.27
C ASP A 798 -9.34 -7.11 49.34
N ALA A 799 -9.33 -8.26 48.63
CA ALA A 799 -8.20 -8.63 47.78
C ALA A 799 -8.07 -7.68 46.57
N THR A 800 -7.02 -6.87 46.57
CA THR A 800 -6.66 -5.99 45.45
C THR A 800 -6.10 -6.81 44.26
N THR A 801 -6.32 -6.37 43.02
CA THR A 801 -5.79 -7.01 41.79
C THR A 801 -4.30 -7.38 41.85
N PRO A 802 -3.40 -6.57 42.45
CA PRO A 802 -1.99 -6.93 42.60
C PRO A 802 -1.75 -8.19 43.45
N ALA A 803 -2.57 -8.43 44.48
CA ALA A 803 -2.43 -9.62 45.34
C ALA A 803 -2.74 -10.90 44.55
N ILE A 804 -3.85 -10.90 43.80
CA ILE A 804 -4.27 -12.01 42.93
C ILE A 804 -3.19 -12.30 41.88
N VAL A 805 -2.66 -11.26 41.24
CA VAL A 805 -1.58 -11.38 40.24
C VAL A 805 -0.29 -11.93 40.85
N SER A 806 0.05 -11.48 42.06
CA SER A 806 1.27 -11.90 42.75
C SER A 806 1.27 -13.40 43.07
N GLU A 807 0.10 -13.95 43.42
CA GLU A 807 -0.13 -15.36 43.73
C GLU A 807 -0.24 -16.20 42.45
N PHE A 808 -0.93 -15.69 41.43
CA PHE A 808 -0.97 -16.29 40.09
C PHE A 808 0.43 -16.48 39.48
N LEU A 809 1.32 -15.50 39.63
CA LEU A 809 2.71 -15.59 39.18
C LEU A 809 3.59 -16.46 40.09
N ALA A 810 3.28 -16.55 41.40
CA ALA A 810 4.05 -17.37 42.35
C ALA A 810 4.03 -18.86 41.99
N LEU A 811 2.97 -19.29 41.29
CA LEU A 811 2.86 -20.65 40.76
C LEU A 811 4.04 -21.02 39.84
N GLN A 812 4.76 -20.07 39.23
CA GLN A 812 5.85 -20.36 38.26
C GLN A 812 7.08 -21.01 38.90
N ASN A 813 7.23 -20.89 40.23
CA ASN A 813 8.50 -21.12 40.93
C ASN A 813 8.95 -22.58 41.07
N ASP A 814 8.20 -23.59 40.60
CA ASP A 814 8.52 -25.00 40.86
C ASP A 814 9.27 -25.73 39.73
N ASP A 815 9.36 -25.16 38.52
CA ASP A 815 9.98 -25.85 37.38
C ASP A 815 10.50 -24.81 36.38
N ASP A 816 11.75 -24.93 35.92
CA ASP A 816 12.45 -24.00 35.00
C ASP A 816 11.87 -24.02 33.54
N ARG A 817 10.58 -24.39 33.42
CA ARG A 817 9.83 -24.59 32.18
C ARG A 817 9.27 -23.27 31.66
N ALA A 818 9.21 -23.16 30.34
CA ALA A 818 8.55 -22.05 29.66
C ALA A 818 7.04 -22.06 30.01
N THR A 819 6.59 -20.97 30.63
CA THR A 819 5.18 -20.79 31.05
C THR A 819 4.52 -19.70 30.22
N THR A 820 3.33 -19.99 29.69
CA THR A 820 2.48 -19.01 29.00
C THR A 820 1.27 -18.69 29.85
N PHE A 821 1.14 -17.43 30.25
CA PHE A 821 -0.01 -16.92 31.01
C PHE A 821 -1.07 -16.38 30.04
N ILE A 822 -2.33 -16.77 30.22
CA ILE A 822 -3.48 -16.31 29.41
C ILE A 822 -4.42 -15.53 30.32
N ILE A 823 -4.75 -14.30 29.92
CA ILE A 823 -5.54 -13.36 30.74
C ILE A 823 -6.54 -12.63 29.85
N GLY A 824 -7.78 -12.44 30.33
CA GLY A 824 -8.75 -11.58 29.67
C GLY A 824 -8.37 -10.09 29.79
N ARG A 825 -8.68 -9.31 28.75
CA ARG A 825 -8.40 -7.87 28.72
C ARG A 825 -9.17 -7.11 29.81
N ALA A 826 -10.41 -7.49 30.11
CA ALA A 826 -11.29 -6.87 31.11
C ALA A 826 -11.36 -5.34 30.98
N ALA A 827 -12.01 -4.86 29.92
CA ALA A 827 -12.24 -3.42 29.71
C ALA A 827 -13.32 -2.90 30.68
N SER A 828 -12.98 -1.92 31.53
CA SER A 828 -13.95 -1.25 32.41
C SER A 828 -15.11 -0.65 31.60
N ALA A 829 -16.34 -0.99 31.96
CA ALA A 829 -17.58 -0.65 31.24
C ALA A 829 -17.95 0.85 31.23
N SER A 830 -17.08 1.76 31.69
CA SER A 830 -17.35 3.18 31.79
C SER A 830 -16.14 4.05 31.45
N GLN A 831 -15.83 4.23 30.16
CA GLN A 831 -15.03 5.40 29.73
C GLN A 831 -15.58 6.00 28.42
N PRO A 832 -15.70 7.34 28.34
CA PRO A 832 -16.30 8.03 27.21
C PRO A 832 -15.42 7.95 25.95
N THR A 833 -16.08 8.05 24.81
CA THR A 833 -15.59 7.82 23.44
C THR A 833 -14.77 8.97 22.84
N SER A 834 -14.13 9.80 23.67
CA SER A 834 -13.34 10.95 23.22
C SER A 834 -11.94 10.93 23.81
N ILE A 835 -10.95 10.54 23.01
CA ILE A 835 -9.54 10.85 23.28
C ILE A 835 -9.36 12.32 22.90
N GLU A 836 -9.30 13.21 23.88
CA GLU A 836 -8.74 14.54 23.68
C GLU A 836 -7.26 14.37 23.31
N LEU A 837 -6.90 14.87 22.13
CA LEU A 837 -5.53 15.02 21.66
C LEU A 837 -4.87 16.14 22.47
N ASP A 838 -4.55 15.87 23.74
CA ASP A 838 -3.72 16.77 24.52
C ASP A 838 -2.26 16.52 24.16
N GLY A 839 -1.72 17.41 23.32
CA GLY A 839 -0.43 17.27 22.66
C GLY A 839 0.75 17.49 23.59
N SER A 840 1.05 16.55 24.51
CA SER A 840 2.32 16.61 25.26
C SER A 840 2.91 15.34 25.87
N SER A 841 2.39 14.11 25.67
CA SER A 841 3.12 12.91 26.12
C SER A 841 3.05 11.72 25.16
N SER A 842 4.20 11.33 24.61
CA SER A 842 4.42 10.15 23.76
C SER A 842 4.36 8.80 24.52
N VAL A 843 3.72 8.78 25.70
CA VAL A 843 3.63 7.61 26.58
C VAL A 843 2.15 7.27 26.73
N ILE A 844 1.76 6.14 26.15
CA ILE A 844 0.38 5.66 26.19
C ILE A 844 0.25 4.82 27.46
N ASP A 845 -0.78 5.08 28.27
CA ASP A 845 -1.05 4.26 29.46
C ASP A 845 -1.43 2.84 29.04
N PRO A 846 -0.60 1.81 29.33
CA PRO A 846 -0.85 0.43 28.93
C PRO A 846 -2.15 -0.13 29.50
N ARG A 847 -2.69 0.45 30.58
CA ARG A 847 -4.00 0.08 31.13
C ARG A 847 -5.14 0.34 30.16
N LYS A 848 -5.04 1.37 29.31
CA LYS A 848 -6.05 1.70 28.29
C LYS A 848 -6.03 0.70 27.14
N THR A 849 -4.84 0.25 26.74
CA THR A 849 -4.67 -0.68 25.61
C THR A 849 -4.90 -2.14 26.04
N LEU A 850 -4.21 -2.60 27.09
CA LEU A 850 -4.14 -4.01 27.47
C LEU A 850 -5.08 -4.41 28.62
N GLY A 851 -5.65 -3.43 29.33
CA GLY A 851 -6.47 -3.65 30.52
C GLY A 851 -5.68 -3.59 31.83
N SER A 852 -6.39 -3.40 32.94
CA SER A 852 -5.78 -3.21 34.26
C SER A 852 -5.07 -4.47 34.75
N THR A 853 -5.69 -5.64 34.61
CA THR A 853 -5.14 -6.92 35.08
C THR A 853 -3.87 -7.30 34.32
N ALA A 854 -3.90 -7.18 32.99
CA ALA A 854 -2.73 -7.45 32.15
C ALA A 854 -1.58 -6.47 32.41
N SER A 855 -1.89 -5.17 32.59
CA SER A 855 -0.87 -4.17 32.92
C SER A 855 -0.18 -4.47 34.26
N GLU A 856 -0.93 -4.93 35.25
CA GLU A 856 -0.38 -5.30 36.57
C GLU A 856 0.53 -6.53 36.47
N VAL A 857 0.12 -7.54 35.70
CA VAL A 857 0.91 -8.76 35.43
C VAL A 857 2.22 -8.42 34.73
N ILE A 858 2.19 -7.55 33.73
CA ILE A 858 3.41 -7.07 33.05
C ILE A 858 4.35 -6.37 34.04
N SER A 859 3.80 -5.53 34.92
CA SER A 859 4.60 -4.82 35.92
C SER A 859 5.28 -5.77 36.91
N GLU A 860 4.56 -6.80 37.35
CA GLU A 860 5.05 -7.77 38.33
C GLU A 860 6.04 -8.78 37.69
N ILE A 861 5.84 -9.17 36.42
CA ILE A 861 6.82 -9.96 35.64
C ILE A 861 8.15 -9.20 35.52
N LYS A 862 8.09 -7.90 35.18
CA LYS A 862 9.28 -7.02 35.08
C LYS A 862 9.97 -6.77 36.43
N LYS A 863 9.20 -6.81 37.52
CA LYS A 863 9.71 -6.66 38.89
C LYS A 863 10.40 -7.93 39.38
N ARG A 864 9.86 -9.10 39.05
CA ARG A 864 10.40 -10.43 39.41
C ARG A 864 11.46 -10.95 38.43
N SER A 865 11.67 -10.29 37.29
CA SER A 865 12.63 -10.69 36.25
C SER A 865 12.45 -12.13 35.77
N LEU A 866 11.20 -12.53 35.51
CA LEU A 866 10.86 -13.89 35.08
C LEU A 866 11.24 -14.09 33.60
N SER A 867 12.40 -14.72 33.35
CA SER A 867 12.98 -14.86 32.00
C SER A 867 12.25 -15.85 31.09
N ASN A 868 11.42 -16.74 31.65
CA ASN A 868 10.69 -17.81 30.93
C ASN A 868 9.17 -17.61 30.94
N ALA A 869 8.69 -16.39 31.21
CA ALA A 869 7.28 -16.03 31.24
C ALA A 869 6.85 -15.33 29.94
N SER A 870 5.87 -15.89 29.25
CA SER A 870 5.19 -15.25 28.11
C SER A 870 3.75 -14.92 28.48
N LEU A 871 3.18 -13.87 27.88
CA LEU A 871 1.84 -13.39 28.21
C LEU A 871 0.97 -13.33 26.95
N MET A 872 -0.20 -13.96 27.01
CA MET A 872 -1.25 -13.88 26.01
C MET A 872 -2.45 -13.14 26.60
N ILE A 873 -2.86 -12.06 25.95
CA ILE A 873 -3.99 -11.23 26.36
C ILE A 873 -5.11 -11.48 25.36
N VAL A 874 -6.30 -11.83 25.85
CA VAL A 874 -7.43 -12.17 24.99
C VAL A 874 -8.64 -11.28 25.25
N GLN A 875 -9.36 -10.97 24.18
CA GLN A 875 -10.64 -10.26 24.22
C GLN A 875 -11.69 -11.11 23.50
N GLY A 876 -12.78 -11.42 24.19
CA GLY A 876 -13.90 -12.17 23.63
C GLY A 876 -14.74 -11.34 22.67
N LYS A 877 -15.46 -12.04 21.77
CA LYS A 877 -16.46 -11.43 20.90
C LYS A 877 -17.68 -11.03 21.73
N HIS A 878 -18.04 -9.74 21.72
CA HIS A 878 -19.22 -9.24 22.42
C HIS A 878 -20.42 -9.13 21.46
N GLN A 879 -21.47 -9.93 21.68
CA GLN A 879 -22.74 -9.77 20.96
C GLN A 879 -23.51 -8.55 21.51
N THR A 880 -23.92 -7.64 20.63
CA THR A 880 -24.79 -6.53 21.04
C THR A 880 -26.18 -7.07 21.34
N ARG A 881 -26.63 -6.94 22.60
CA ARG A 881 -28.00 -7.23 23.06
C ARG A 881 -29.07 -6.28 22.48
N ASP A 882 -28.74 -5.55 21.42
CA ASP A 882 -29.53 -4.42 20.93
C ASP A 882 -29.51 -4.36 19.40
N ASN A 883 -30.43 -5.12 18.77
CA ASN A 883 -30.70 -5.12 17.33
C ASN A 883 -31.25 -3.77 16.80
N ARG A 884 -31.19 -2.69 17.59
CA ARG A 884 -31.57 -1.32 17.20
C ARG A 884 -30.40 -0.35 17.07
N ALA A 885 -29.21 -0.69 17.59
CA ALA A 885 -28.09 0.26 17.65
C ALA A 885 -27.29 0.41 16.34
N LEU A 886 -27.31 -0.60 15.46
CA LEU A 886 -26.71 -0.49 14.11
C LEU A 886 -27.47 0.47 13.17
N GLN A 887 -28.67 0.92 13.57
CA GLN A 887 -29.44 1.95 12.85
C GLN A 887 -29.22 3.38 13.37
N ARG A 888 -28.45 3.60 14.44
CA ARG A 888 -28.30 4.93 15.03
C ARG A 888 -26.88 5.22 15.54
N LYS A 889 -26.04 5.76 14.66
CA LYS A 889 -25.21 6.94 14.99
C LYS A 889 -25.34 7.98 13.87
N PRO A 890 -25.31 9.28 14.22
CA PRO A 890 -26.15 10.28 13.58
C PRO A 890 -25.48 10.99 12.41
N SER A 891 -26.29 11.37 11.44
CA SER A 891 -25.99 12.39 10.44
C SER A 891 -25.68 13.71 11.15
N VAL A 892 -24.42 14.13 11.16
CA VAL A 892 -24.08 15.53 11.34
C VAL A 892 -24.22 16.18 9.97
N TYR A 893 -25.41 16.70 9.66
CA TYR A 893 -25.72 17.86 8.81
C TYR A 893 -27.25 17.89 8.60
N SER A 894 -27.98 18.39 9.59
CA SER A 894 -29.35 18.87 9.36
C SER A 894 -29.69 19.94 10.40
N HIS A 895 -29.61 21.20 10.00
CA HIS A 895 -30.32 22.37 10.52
C HIS A 895 -29.87 23.54 9.62
N THR A 896 -30.71 24.34 8.95
CA THR A 896 -32.10 24.75 9.21
C THR A 896 -32.71 25.29 7.92
N SER A 897 -33.99 24.97 7.67
CA SER A 897 -34.89 25.74 6.80
C SER A 897 -36.28 25.65 7.42
N LYS A 898 -36.66 26.70 8.17
CA LYS A 898 -38.03 27.13 8.45
C LYS A 898 -37.94 28.62 8.75
N ASP A 899 -38.15 29.46 7.74
CA ASP A 899 -39.41 30.16 7.47
C ASP A 899 -39.39 30.69 6.03
#